data_AF-A0A8J2J470-F1
#
_entry.id   AF-A0A8J2J470-F1
#
_cell.length_a   1.000
_cell.length_b   1.000
_cell.length_c   1.000
_cell.angle_alpha   90.00
_cell.angle_beta   90.00
_cell.angle_gamma   90.00
#
_symmetry.space_group_name_H-M   'P 1'
#
loop_
_entity.id
_entity.type
_entity.pdbx_description
1 polymer ?
#
loop_
_entity_poly.entity_id
_entity_poly.type
_entity_poly.pdbx_seq_one_letter_code
_entity_poly.pdbx_strand_id
1 'polypeptide(L)'
;MKVAVIGGGPSGLVTLKYLLRAHLNLDCEPIAARLFELGDSVGGAFSTRVYDDAELATFSDFRCNKQADFLSATDYVQYLKDYSSHFNLWPHINLGVEVRDIHETTKGYSIECAGRDGELFHWQCDAVAVCSGLHREPNLPVIPGLHHIPEVIHSSEFKAKSQFGVNKTVMVIGSGETGADLAHLAVNSPTKQVLMCHKDGFHFAPKRNPGPILLLILGRKPDPNEPGIPVDVSRANLFDTTYVHPVLRKSMILWDYYNYYIKSLLWICSGTTFGMDQWIGEISKARHHPSKIDLAPSPKTIHKDGTVEFVDNGRPEYEKLKTQTIRPDMVVLCTGYRQTFPFLRTLYQNEQRHPSSFVRGIWEETRPEIGFIGFMRPSLGAIPPLAEMQAQLWVFNLVSSHKLPLKPEDEEHYRLHTKATARVTYGVDHESYAYQLALDMNSAPGLTNVLKRASFTDLRTTFRLLVIWAFGAHFNTKFRLIGPWQWNGAEGLLVSDEFWQTITRRPILFDPTLKARPVPRERHFILRSFGPASSPEAQQNFRTIKELEKELEASSSVGKSWEVEDNTKHLLELFIEECNMDFREDGTAGEDLTWGPTIIITAYSETAKKDLDKAITNLVEVIHRYFLRCRKTAPFSKEAFKRLRLDVVENQDLLDNASDDRVREEFNAHVRALRLFPEAAKRRRRFSSDDLNRPDGPRRYGFCIVMDKQTIERLAALKFPEDLQMDKEVLKDISIKVIDRSWTYPEEDDNEYGLGPGRRVYEGKDLCPLLELPLICAKWYEHAGLDEMWPLDEYREKWC
;
A
#
# COMPACT_ATOMS: atom_id res chain seq x y z
N MET A 1 45.13 -8.22 1.92
CA MET A 1 44.46 -9.10 0.96
C MET A 1 44.00 -8.28 -0.24
N LYS A 2 44.04 -8.84 -1.45
CA LYS A 2 43.53 -8.27 -2.71
C LYS A 2 42.36 -9.09 -3.24
N VAL A 3 41.28 -8.42 -3.67
CA VAL A 3 40.04 -9.11 -4.10
C VAL A 3 39.52 -8.55 -5.42
N ALA A 4 39.25 -9.43 -6.39
CA ALA A 4 38.63 -9.06 -7.66
C ALA A 4 37.11 -9.17 -7.52
N VAL A 5 36.35 -8.19 -8.01
CA VAL A 5 34.89 -8.25 -8.07
C VAL A 5 34.46 -8.22 -9.54
N ILE A 6 33.74 -9.23 -10.00
CA ILE A 6 33.38 -9.41 -11.41
C ILE A 6 31.92 -9.02 -11.62
N GLY A 7 31.68 -7.84 -12.20
CA GLY A 7 30.36 -7.28 -12.47
C GLY A 7 29.99 -6.10 -11.55
N GLY A 8 29.50 -5.01 -12.14
CA GLY A 8 29.09 -3.75 -11.51
C GLY A 8 27.57 -3.60 -11.36
N GLY A 9 26.85 -4.73 -11.27
CA GLY A 9 25.46 -4.78 -10.81
C GLY A 9 25.34 -4.60 -9.29
N PRO A 10 24.12 -4.64 -8.72
CA PRO A 10 23.90 -4.44 -7.29
C PRO A 10 24.72 -5.40 -6.41
N SER A 11 24.82 -6.69 -6.78
CA SER A 11 25.63 -7.68 -6.06
C SER A 11 27.11 -7.30 -6.00
N GLY A 12 27.66 -6.77 -7.09
CA GLY A 12 29.07 -6.36 -7.15
C GLY A 12 29.34 -5.10 -6.35
N LEU A 13 28.47 -4.10 -6.45
CA LEU A 13 28.61 -2.84 -5.71
C LEU A 13 28.52 -3.06 -4.20
N VAL A 14 27.55 -3.87 -3.74
CA VAL A 14 27.43 -4.17 -2.31
C VAL A 14 28.63 -4.99 -1.82
N THR A 15 29.09 -5.97 -2.60
CA THR A 15 30.29 -6.75 -2.26
C THR A 15 31.54 -5.88 -2.16
N LEU A 16 31.74 -4.99 -3.13
CA LEU A 16 32.86 -4.04 -3.14
C LEU A 16 32.86 -3.17 -1.88
N LYS A 17 31.70 -2.64 -1.47
CA LYS A 17 31.57 -1.88 -0.23
C LYS A 17 32.00 -2.69 0.98
N TYR A 18 31.48 -3.91 1.16
CA TYR A 18 31.80 -4.73 2.34
C TYR A 18 33.27 -5.13 2.39
N LEU A 19 33.89 -5.41 1.24
CA LEU A 19 35.32 -5.65 1.15
C LEU A 19 36.14 -4.43 1.61
N LEU A 20 35.89 -3.27 1.01
CA LEU A 20 36.64 -2.04 1.31
C LEU A 20 36.47 -1.58 2.76
N ARG A 21 35.31 -1.87 3.36
CA ARG A 21 34.97 -1.46 4.73
C ARG A 21 35.10 -2.57 5.76
N ALA A 22 35.65 -3.74 5.39
CA ALA A 22 35.80 -4.88 6.30
C ALA A 22 36.58 -4.49 7.57
N HIS A 23 37.72 -3.82 7.40
CA HIS A 23 38.60 -3.35 8.48
C HIS A 23 37.94 -2.36 9.47
N LEU A 24 36.80 -1.77 9.13
CA LEU A 24 36.08 -0.87 10.03
C LEU A 24 35.21 -1.61 11.04
N ASN A 25 34.86 -2.87 10.77
CA ASN A 25 33.95 -3.66 11.61
C ASN A 25 34.52 -5.03 12.00
N LEU A 26 35.52 -5.51 11.28
CA LEU A 26 36.23 -6.76 11.51
C LEU A 26 37.69 -6.46 11.86
N ASP A 27 38.25 -7.26 12.75
CA ASP A 27 39.67 -7.23 13.12
C ASP A 27 40.53 -7.79 11.99
N CYS A 28 40.73 -6.98 10.94
CA CYS A 28 41.49 -7.33 9.75
C CYS A 28 42.12 -6.10 9.10
N GLU A 29 43.21 -6.31 8.36
CA GLU A 29 43.86 -5.28 7.56
C GLU A 29 42.96 -4.82 6.38
N PRO A 30 43.08 -3.55 5.93
CA PRO A 30 42.35 -3.06 4.76
C PRO A 30 42.48 -3.97 3.53
N ILE A 31 41.34 -4.32 2.93
CA ILE A 31 41.29 -5.14 1.71
C ILE A 31 41.41 -4.22 0.50
N ALA A 32 42.36 -4.52 -0.39
CA ALA A 32 42.48 -3.86 -1.68
C ALA A 32 41.54 -4.55 -2.69
N ALA A 33 40.35 -4.01 -2.87
CA ALA A 33 39.37 -4.53 -3.82
C ALA A 33 39.33 -3.72 -5.13
N ARG A 34 39.07 -4.41 -6.24
CA ARG A 34 38.84 -3.81 -7.57
C ARG A 34 37.69 -4.50 -8.27
N LEU A 35 36.74 -3.71 -8.78
CA LEU A 35 35.58 -4.17 -9.51
C LEU A 35 35.79 -3.97 -11.01
N PHE A 36 35.46 -5.00 -11.80
CA PHE A 36 35.51 -4.96 -13.26
C PHE A 36 34.09 -5.08 -13.83
N GLU A 37 33.65 -4.08 -14.58
CA GLU A 37 32.35 -4.02 -15.23
C GLU A 37 32.53 -3.88 -16.74
N LEU A 38 31.83 -4.73 -17.48
CA LEU A 38 31.88 -4.77 -18.95
C LEU A 38 31.27 -3.51 -19.57
N GLY A 39 30.16 -3.03 -19.00
CA GLY A 39 29.43 -1.86 -19.47
C GLY A 39 30.08 -0.53 -19.09
N ASP A 40 29.54 0.53 -19.68
CA ASP A 40 30.01 1.91 -19.49
C ASP A 40 29.39 2.60 -18.26
N SER A 41 28.57 1.87 -17.52
CA SER A 41 27.92 2.32 -16.29
C SER A 41 27.69 1.13 -15.38
N VAL A 42 27.64 1.40 -14.08
CA VAL A 42 27.10 0.48 -13.08
C VAL A 42 25.61 0.20 -13.31
N GLY A 43 25.09 -0.85 -12.68
CA GLY A 43 23.69 -1.26 -12.73
C GLY A 43 23.44 -2.61 -13.40
N GLY A 44 24.38 -3.08 -14.23
CA GLY A 44 24.32 -4.39 -14.87
C GLY A 44 23.05 -4.60 -15.71
N ALA A 45 22.26 -5.63 -15.37
CA ALA A 45 21.01 -5.91 -16.09
C ALA A 45 20.00 -4.74 -16.02
N PHE A 46 19.99 -3.96 -14.93
CA PHE A 46 19.05 -2.86 -14.72
C PHE A 46 19.32 -1.64 -15.62
N SER A 47 20.55 -1.49 -16.13
CA SER A 47 20.88 -0.41 -17.07
C SER A 47 20.68 -0.79 -18.53
N THR A 48 20.56 -2.09 -18.85
CA THR A 48 20.68 -2.58 -20.24
C THR A 48 19.56 -3.51 -20.71
N ARG A 49 18.80 -4.13 -19.79
CA ARG A 49 17.93 -5.28 -20.12
C ARG A 49 16.54 -5.23 -19.49
N VAL A 50 16.19 -4.12 -18.86
CA VAL A 50 14.95 -3.97 -18.11
C VAL A 50 14.00 -3.03 -18.85
N TYR A 51 12.74 -3.44 -18.96
CA TYR A 51 11.62 -2.61 -19.45
C TYR A 51 11.06 -1.77 -18.28
N ASP A 52 10.33 -0.71 -18.59
CA ASP A 52 10.02 0.42 -17.69
C ASP A 52 9.41 0.09 -16.31
N ASP A 53 8.95 -1.15 -16.06
CA ASP A 53 8.13 -1.56 -14.90
C ASP A 53 8.80 -2.52 -13.88
N ALA A 54 10.13 -2.72 -13.88
CA ALA A 54 10.79 -3.65 -12.93
C ALA A 54 11.04 -3.04 -11.54
N GLU A 55 10.82 -3.86 -10.50
CA GLU A 55 10.70 -3.43 -9.10
C GLU A 55 11.93 -3.78 -8.25
N LEU A 56 12.42 -2.81 -7.45
CA LEU A 56 13.78 -2.87 -6.93
C LEU A 56 13.89 -2.39 -5.47
N ALA A 57 14.52 -3.22 -4.64
CA ALA A 57 14.71 -2.96 -3.21
C ALA A 57 16.06 -2.31 -2.90
N THR A 58 16.09 -1.50 -1.84
CA THR A 58 17.28 -0.79 -1.35
C THR A 58 18.08 -1.63 -0.33
N PHE A 59 19.36 -1.30 -0.16
CA PHE A 59 20.26 -1.92 0.81
C PHE A 59 19.99 -1.47 2.24
N SER A 60 20.41 -2.29 3.21
CA SER A 60 20.05 -2.17 4.63
C SER A 60 20.42 -0.84 5.32
N ASP A 61 21.41 -0.12 4.79
CA ASP A 61 21.97 1.10 5.37
C ASP A 61 22.03 2.30 4.41
N PHE A 62 21.30 2.22 3.29
CA PHE A 62 21.18 3.34 2.35
C PHE A 62 19.84 3.29 1.63
N ARG A 63 18.94 4.21 1.99
CA ARG A 63 17.58 4.32 1.40
C ARG A 63 17.59 5.19 0.15
N CYS A 64 16.61 4.96 -0.72
CA CYS A 64 16.34 5.83 -1.86
C CYS A 64 15.55 7.05 -1.37
N ASN A 65 15.85 8.23 -1.91
CA ASN A 65 15.17 9.48 -1.53
C ASN A 65 13.78 9.65 -2.15
N LYS A 66 13.32 8.73 -3.01
CA LYS A 66 12.00 8.80 -3.64
C LYS A 66 10.93 8.13 -2.78
N GLN A 67 9.80 8.81 -2.59
CA GLN A 67 8.62 8.30 -1.89
C GLN A 67 7.72 7.48 -2.85
N ALA A 68 8.26 6.41 -3.44
CA ALA A 68 7.51 5.47 -4.25
C ALA A 68 7.71 4.05 -3.73
N ASP A 69 6.63 3.26 -3.64
CA ASP A 69 6.73 1.86 -3.20
C ASP A 69 7.51 0.99 -4.21
N PHE A 70 7.54 1.39 -5.49
CA PHE A 70 8.23 0.71 -6.58
C PHE A 70 9.11 1.70 -7.34
N LEU A 71 10.39 1.36 -7.54
CA LEU A 71 11.34 2.17 -8.31
C LEU A 71 11.33 1.73 -9.78
N SER A 72 11.40 2.70 -10.70
CA SER A 72 11.72 2.40 -12.10
C SER A 72 13.18 1.91 -12.24
N ALA A 73 13.50 1.24 -13.34
CA ALA A 73 14.87 0.81 -13.62
C ALA A 73 15.86 1.99 -13.63
N THR A 74 15.47 3.11 -14.23
CA THR A 74 16.25 4.35 -14.26
C THR A 74 16.51 4.88 -12.86
N ASP A 75 15.48 4.92 -12.01
CA ASP A 75 15.61 5.41 -10.64
C ASP A 75 16.48 4.49 -9.80
N TYR A 76 16.41 3.19 -10.02
CA TYR A 76 17.27 2.25 -9.32
C TYR A 76 18.72 2.33 -9.77
N VAL A 77 19.00 2.49 -11.06
CA VAL A 77 20.37 2.74 -11.55
C VAL A 77 20.92 4.03 -10.95
N GLN A 78 20.09 5.08 -10.82
CA GLN A 78 20.49 6.30 -10.14
C GLN A 78 20.77 6.05 -8.66
N TYR A 79 19.91 5.31 -7.96
CA TYR A 79 20.16 4.89 -6.58
C TYR A 79 21.51 4.15 -6.42
N LEU A 80 21.86 3.26 -7.35
CA LEU A 80 23.15 2.55 -7.32
C LEU A 80 24.36 3.47 -7.56
N LYS A 81 24.20 4.51 -8.40
CA LYS A 81 25.21 5.57 -8.58
C LYS A 81 25.36 6.39 -7.31
N ASP A 82 24.25 6.78 -6.68
CA ASP A 82 24.25 7.53 -5.42
C ASP A 82 24.87 6.71 -4.29
N TYR A 83 24.57 5.41 -4.22
CA TYR A 83 25.20 4.45 -3.31
C TYR A 83 26.71 4.38 -3.52
N SER A 84 27.15 4.29 -4.77
CA SER A 84 28.56 4.24 -5.14
C SER A 84 29.29 5.52 -4.75
N SER A 85 28.65 6.68 -4.93
CA SER A 85 29.20 7.97 -4.49
C SER A 85 29.22 8.09 -2.97
N HIS A 86 28.14 7.72 -2.27
CA HIS A 86 28.02 7.79 -0.81
C HIS A 86 29.09 6.97 -0.10
N PHE A 87 29.37 5.76 -0.59
CA PHE A 87 30.39 4.87 -0.02
C PHE A 87 31.78 5.02 -0.67
N ASN A 88 31.97 6.01 -1.55
CA ASN A 88 33.23 6.28 -2.27
C ASN A 88 33.80 5.05 -3.01
N LEU A 89 32.95 4.36 -3.77
CA LEU A 89 33.30 3.13 -4.50
C LEU A 89 33.94 3.40 -5.86
N TRP A 90 33.67 4.55 -6.49
CA TRP A 90 34.13 4.88 -7.84
C TRP A 90 35.63 4.71 -8.09
N PRO A 91 36.55 5.07 -7.16
CA PRO A 91 37.98 4.85 -7.37
C PRO A 91 38.39 3.38 -7.55
N HIS A 92 37.50 2.45 -7.19
CA HIS A 92 37.73 1.01 -7.21
C HIS A 92 36.95 0.30 -8.32
N ILE A 93 36.25 1.05 -9.19
CA ILE A 93 35.41 0.51 -10.28
C ILE A 93 36.08 0.80 -11.62
N ASN A 94 36.35 -0.26 -12.37
CA ASN A 94 36.85 -0.22 -13.75
C ASN A 94 35.70 -0.56 -14.70
N LEU A 95 35.15 0.47 -15.37
CA LEU A 95 34.11 0.34 -16.38
C LEU A 95 34.71 0.03 -17.76
N GLY A 96 33.93 -0.58 -18.65
CA GLY A 96 34.37 -0.94 -20.00
C GLY A 96 35.47 -2.00 -20.02
N VAL A 97 35.55 -2.85 -18.98
CA VAL A 97 36.56 -3.91 -18.86
C VAL A 97 35.89 -5.28 -18.89
N GLU A 98 36.24 -6.08 -19.90
CA GLU A 98 35.82 -7.47 -19.99
C GLU A 98 36.78 -8.37 -19.20
N VAL A 99 36.24 -9.26 -18.36
CA VAL A 99 37.01 -10.34 -17.73
C VAL A 99 36.88 -11.59 -18.59
N ARG A 100 38.02 -12.07 -19.12
CA ARG A 100 38.06 -13.15 -20.11
C ARG A 100 38.38 -14.51 -19.52
N ASP A 101 39.27 -14.54 -18.54
CA ASP A 101 39.72 -15.76 -17.88
C ASP A 101 40.25 -15.45 -16.48
N ILE A 102 40.26 -16.47 -15.62
CA ILE A 102 40.77 -16.40 -14.25
C ILE A 102 41.65 -17.63 -14.04
N HIS A 103 42.94 -17.41 -13.86
CA HIS A 103 43.90 -18.50 -13.66
C HIS A 103 44.31 -18.60 -12.20
N GLU A 104 44.47 -19.83 -11.72
CA GLU A 104 45.09 -20.11 -10.43
C GLU A 104 46.60 -19.91 -10.54
N THR A 105 47.21 -19.33 -9.51
CA THR A 105 48.64 -19.07 -9.42
C THR A 105 49.17 -19.60 -8.09
N THR A 106 50.49 -19.57 -7.89
CA THR A 106 51.11 -20.00 -6.63
C THR A 106 50.72 -19.15 -5.41
N LYS A 107 50.14 -17.95 -5.63
CA LYS A 107 49.77 -16.99 -4.58
C LYS A 107 48.37 -16.40 -4.79
N GLY A 108 47.41 -17.20 -5.22
CA GLY A 108 46.02 -16.77 -5.47
C GLY A 108 45.66 -16.86 -6.95
N TYR A 109 45.17 -15.76 -7.53
CA TYR A 109 44.59 -15.73 -8.87
C TYR A 109 45.13 -14.60 -9.73
N SER A 110 45.16 -14.84 -11.04
CA SER A 110 45.44 -13.86 -12.08
C SER A 110 44.22 -13.68 -12.97
N ILE A 111 43.63 -12.49 -12.96
CA ILE A 111 42.49 -12.12 -13.79
C ILE A 111 43.00 -11.60 -15.12
N GLU A 112 42.62 -12.22 -16.23
CA GLU A 112 42.84 -11.67 -17.57
C GLU A 112 41.68 -10.74 -17.94
N CYS A 113 42.03 -9.46 -18.17
CA CYS A 113 41.09 -8.41 -18.50
C CYS A 113 41.39 -7.83 -19.89
N ALA A 114 40.36 -7.39 -20.60
CA ALA A 114 40.47 -6.64 -21.84
C ALA A 114 39.81 -5.25 -21.68
N GLY A 115 40.56 -4.19 -21.96
CA GLY A 115 40.04 -2.82 -22.04
C GLY A 115 39.21 -2.57 -23.31
N ARG A 116 38.60 -1.38 -23.41
CA ARG A 116 37.78 -0.99 -24.58
C ARG A 116 38.57 -0.94 -25.90
N ASP A 117 39.85 -0.65 -25.81
CA ASP A 117 40.81 -0.65 -26.92
C ASP A 117 41.29 -2.06 -27.30
N GLY A 118 40.84 -3.08 -26.57
CA GLY A 118 41.30 -4.46 -26.71
C GLY A 118 42.65 -4.72 -26.05
N GLU A 119 43.22 -3.75 -25.31
CA GLU A 119 44.45 -3.95 -24.56
C GLU A 119 44.21 -4.99 -23.47
N LEU A 120 45.03 -6.04 -23.49
CA LEU A 120 44.99 -7.09 -22.48
C LEU A 120 45.89 -6.71 -21.32
N PHE A 121 45.36 -6.82 -20.11
CA PHE A 121 46.13 -6.65 -18.89
C PHE A 121 45.72 -7.70 -17.85
N HIS A 122 46.64 -7.99 -16.94
CA HIS A 122 46.41 -8.94 -15.86
C HIS A 122 46.33 -8.25 -14.51
N TRP A 123 45.48 -8.77 -13.63
CA TRP A 123 45.38 -8.31 -12.25
C TRP A 123 45.52 -9.46 -11.27
N GLN A 124 46.48 -9.35 -10.36
CA GLN A 124 46.78 -10.38 -9.36
C GLN A 124 45.97 -10.14 -8.07
N CYS A 125 45.36 -11.21 -7.55
CA CYS A 125 44.55 -11.16 -6.34
C CYS A 125 44.57 -12.44 -5.52
N ASP A 126 44.13 -12.35 -4.27
CA ASP A 126 44.06 -13.49 -3.35
C ASP A 126 42.70 -14.21 -3.43
N ALA A 127 41.64 -13.48 -3.79
CA ALA A 127 40.26 -13.98 -3.83
C ALA A 127 39.41 -13.29 -4.91
N VAL A 128 38.30 -13.93 -5.30
CA VAL A 128 37.41 -13.48 -6.40
C VAL A 128 35.95 -13.51 -5.96
N ALA A 129 35.26 -12.38 -6.09
CA ALA A 129 33.81 -12.28 -6.00
C ALA A 129 33.20 -12.30 -7.40
N VAL A 130 32.52 -13.38 -7.75
CA VAL A 130 31.70 -13.51 -8.95
C VAL A 130 30.36 -12.82 -8.69
N CYS A 131 30.08 -11.75 -9.42
CA CYS A 131 28.86 -10.93 -9.31
C CYS A 131 28.23 -10.65 -10.69
N SER A 132 28.49 -11.52 -11.67
CA SER A 132 28.13 -11.35 -13.09
C SER A 132 26.64 -11.48 -13.39
N GLY A 133 25.83 -11.87 -12.40
CA GLY A 133 24.38 -11.96 -12.49
C GLY A 133 23.83 -13.22 -13.17
N LEU A 134 22.52 -13.41 -13.05
CA LEU A 134 21.78 -14.62 -13.44
C LEU A 134 21.16 -14.58 -14.86
N HIS A 135 21.15 -13.41 -15.50
CA HIS A 135 20.30 -13.13 -16.68
C HIS A 135 21.11 -12.74 -17.91
N ARG A 136 22.21 -13.48 -18.17
CA ARG A 136 23.11 -13.18 -19.30
C ARG A 136 22.80 -14.01 -20.54
N GLU A 137 22.82 -15.33 -20.43
CA GLU A 137 22.71 -16.26 -21.56
C GLU A 137 21.27 -16.78 -21.69
N PRO A 138 20.54 -16.48 -22.79
CA PRO A 138 19.20 -16.98 -23.03
C PRO A 138 19.10 -18.51 -22.95
N ASN A 139 18.08 -19.02 -22.26
CA ASN A 139 17.82 -20.45 -22.24
C ASN A 139 16.87 -20.81 -23.39
N LEU A 140 17.43 -21.24 -24.52
CA LEU A 140 16.65 -21.63 -25.70
C LEU A 140 16.26 -23.12 -25.62
N PRO A 141 14.96 -23.46 -25.51
CA PRO A 141 14.52 -24.86 -25.54
C PRO A 141 14.59 -25.43 -26.95
N VAL A 142 14.81 -26.74 -27.06
CA VAL A 142 14.68 -27.45 -28.35
C VAL A 142 13.21 -27.81 -28.54
N ILE A 143 12.54 -27.09 -29.45
CA ILE A 143 11.15 -27.37 -29.87
C ILE A 143 11.18 -27.83 -31.33
N PRO A 144 10.80 -29.09 -31.65
CA PRO A 144 10.76 -29.58 -33.01
C PRO A 144 9.92 -28.66 -33.92
N GLY A 145 10.48 -28.26 -35.06
CA GLY A 145 9.80 -27.41 -36.04
C GLY A 145 9.70 -25.92 -35.71
N LEU A 146 10.35 -25.43 -34.64
CA LEU A 146 10.28 -24.01 -34.23
C LEU A 146 10.64 -23.01 -35.35
N HIS A 147 11.54 -23.39 -36.26
CA HIS A 147 11.95 -22.60 -37.41
C HIS A 147 10.87 -22.41 -38.49
N HIS A 148 9.74 -23.13 -38.41
CA HIS A 148 8.59 -22.89 -39.29
C HIS A 148 7.76 -21.66 -38.87
N ILE A 149 7.99 -21.12 -37.67
CA ILE A 149 7.36 -19.88 -37.23
C ILE A 149 8.08 -18.69 -37.89
N PRO A 150 7.35 -17.71 -38.45
CA PRO A 150 7.95 -16.57 -39.15
C PRO A 150 8.93 -15.77 -38.29
N GLU A 151 8.60 -15.56 -37.01
CA GLU A 151 9.39 -14.76 -36.09
C GLU A 151 9.52 -15.46 -34.74
N VAL A 152 10.76 -15.68 -34.29
CA VAL A 152 11.06 -16.30 -32.99
C VAL A 152 12.11 -15.44 -32.30
N ILE A 153 11.78 -14.93 -31.12
CA ILE A 153 12.70 -14.14 -30.30
C ILE A 153 12.75 -14.70 -28.88
N HIS A 154 13.86 -14.50 -28.19
CA HIS A 154 13.90 -14.63 -26.73
C HIS A 154 13.51 -13.31 -26.06
N SER A 155 12.98 -13.37 -24.83
CA SER A 155 12.55 -12.17 -24.10
C SER A 155 13.67 -11.12 -23.92
N SER A 156 14.94 -11.52 -23.96
CA SER A 156 16.10 -10.62 -23.93
C SER A 156 16.21 -9.67 -25.13
N GLU A 157 15.61 -10.06 -26.27
CA GLU A 157 15.61 -9.32 -27.54
C GLU A 157 14.38 -8.40 -27.66
N PHE A 158 13.41 -8.53 -26.74
CA PHE A 158 12.25 -7.65 -26.69
C PHE A 158 12.64 -6.30 -26.06
N LYS A 159 12.25 -5.21 -26.71
CA LYS A 159 12.55 -3.81 -26.36
C LYS A 159 11.33 -2.90 -26.40
N ALA A 160 10.38 -3.16 -27.30
CA ALA A 160 9.21 -2.29 -27.47
C ALA A 160 7.97 -3.04 -27.96
N LYS A 161 6.78 -2.54 -27.57
CA LYS A 161 5.47 -3.05 -28.00
C LYS A 161 5.31 -3.15 -29.53
N SER A 162 5.97 -2.27 -30.28
CA SER A 162 5.93 -2.28 -31.75
C SER A 162 6.43 -3.59 -32.36
N GLN A 163 7.28 -4.35 -31.67
CA GLN A 163 7.76 -5.66 -32.13
C GLN A 163 6.63 -6.70 -32.24
N PHE A 164 5.54 -6.56 -31.47
CA PHE A 164 4.39 -7.47 -31.59
C PHE A 164 3.64 -7.31 -32.92
N GLY A 165 3.85 -6.21 -33.65
CA GLY A 165 3.17 -5.93 -34.90
C GLY A 165 1.66 -5.71 -34.75
N VAL A 166 0.96 -5.76 -35.88
CA VAL A 166 -0.50 -5.56 -35.98
C VAL A 166 -1.14 -6.84 -36.51
N ASN A 167 -2.26 -7.24 -35.92
CA ASN A 167 -3.07 -8.40 -36.30
C ASN A 167 -2.29 -9.73 -36.33
N LYS A 168 -1.22 -9.84 -35.53
CA LYS A 168 -0.44 -11.08 -35.35
C LYS A 168 -1.00 -11.95 -34.23
N THR A 169 -0.90 -13.27 -34.39
CA THR A 169 -1.03 -14.24 -33.30
C THR A 169 0.32 -14.40 -32.62
N VAL A 170 0.43 -13.97 -31.36
CA VAL A 170 1.66 -14.00 -30.55
C VAL A 170 1.58 -15.15 -29.55
N MET A 171 2.57 -16.05 -29.56
CA MET A 171 2.69 -17.15 -28.61
C MET A 171 3.86 -16.94 -27.67
N VAL A 172 3.58 -16.68 -26.39
CA VAL A 172 4.56 -16.50 -25.32
C VAL A 172 4.83 -17.85 -24.66
N ILE A 173 6.06 -18.36 -24.76
CA ILE A 173 6.44 -19.64 -24.15
C ILE A 173 7.10 -19.40 -22.80
N GLY A 174 6.38 -19.71 -21.73
CA GLY A 174 6.85 -19.58 -20.35
C GLY A 174 5.97 -18.64 -19.52
N SER A 175 5.67 -19.08 -18.31
CA SER A 175 4.75 -18.40 -17.38
C SER A 175 5.47 -17.77 -16.18
N GLY A 176 6.73 -17.38 -16.36
CA GLY A 176 7.45 -16.57 -15.36
C GLY A 176 7.04 -15.10 -15.41
N GLU A 177 7.68 -14.27 -14.60
CA GLU A 177 7.36 -12.83 -14.45
C GLU A 177 7.43 -12.11 -15.82
N THR A 178 8.54 -12.27 -16.55
CA THR A 178 8.68 -11.71 -17.91
C THR A 178 7.64 -12.28 -18.89
N GLY A 179 7.24 -13.54 -18.73
CA GLY A 179 6.22 -14.15 -19.59
C GLY A 179 4.85 -13.51 -19.39
N ALA A 180 4.49 -13.26 -18.13
CA ALA A 180 3.28 -12.55 -17.75
C ALA A 180 3.25 -11.12 -18.29
N ASP A 181 4.35 -10.38 -18.11
CA ASP A 181 4.46 -9.00 -18.57
C ASP A 181 4.39 -8.92 -20.10
N LEU A 182 5.13 -9.78 -20.82
CA LEU A 182 5.07 -9.78 -22.29
C LEU A 182 3.70 -10.23 -22.82
N ALA A 183 3.03 -11.18 -22.17
CA ALA A 183 1.67 -11.57 -22.54
C ALA A 183 0.68 -10.42 -22.30
N HIS A 184 0.81 -9.70 -21.19
CA HIS A 184 0.02 -8.51 -20.87
C HIS A 184 0.29 -7.35 -21.87
N LEU A 185 1.54 -7.11 -22.24
CA LEU A 185 1.89 -6.08 -23.22
C LEU A 185 1.37 -6.46 -24.62
N ALA A 186 1.45 -7.73 -25.00
CA ALA A 186 0.97 -8.23 -26.28
C ALA A 186 -0.56 -8.11 -26.41
N VAL A 187 -1.32 -8.45 -25.37
CA VAL A 187 -2.81 -8.41 -25.40
C VAL A 187 -3.34 -6.97 -25.41
N ASN A 188 -2.54 -6.02 -24.92
CA ASN A 188 -2.80 -4.58 -25.01
C ASN A 188 -2.17 -3.91 -26.23
N SER A 189 -1.56 -4.68 -27.12
CA SER A 189 -1.08 -4.24 -28.43
C SER A 189 -2.12 -4.62 -29.49
N PRO A 190 -2.08 -4.08 -30.72
CA PRO A 190 -3.06 -4.39 -31.78
C PRO A 190 -2.85 -5.79 -32.37
N THR A 191 -2.66 -6.80 -31.52
CA THR A 191 -2.49 -8.21 -31.88
C THR A 191 -3.85 -8.86 -32.14
N LYS A 192 -3.87 -9.97 -32.89
CA LYS A 192 -5.07 -10.75 -33.19
C LYS A 192 -5.43 -11.68 -32.03
N GLN A 193 -4.43 -12.34 -31.48
CA GLN A 193 -4.56 -13.33 -30.43
C GLN A 193 -3.24 -13.45 -29.66
N VAL A 194 -3.32 -13.69 -28.36
CA VAL A 194 -2.14 -13.94 -27.52
C VAL A 194 -2.31 -15.27 -26.81
N LEU A 195 -1.35 -16.17 -26.99
CA LEU A 195 -1.27 -17.42 -26.24
C LEU A 195 -0.14 -17.35 -25.23
N MET A 196 -0.40 -17.81 -24.00
CA MET A 196 0.62 -17.93 -22.96
C MET A 196 0.77 -19.40 -22.57
N CYS A 197 1.89 -19.99 -22.96
CA CYS A 197 2.18 -21.38 -22.73
C CYS A 197 2.82 -21.62 -21.36
N HIS A 198 2.39 -22.68 -20.68
CA HIS A 198 3.00 -23.16 -19.45
C HIS A 198 3.23 -24.68 -19.47
N LYS A 199 4.03 -25.19 -18.53
CA LYS A 199 4.26 -26.63 -18.37
C LYS A 199 3.22 -27.25 -17.46
N ASP A 200 3.29 -26.92 -16.17
CA ASP A 200 2.54 -27.61 -15.12
C ASP A 200 1.50 -26.71 -14.42
N GLY A 201 1.37 -25.45 -14.88
CA GLY A 201 0.56 -24.41 -14.25
C GLY A 201 1.43 -23.34 -13.60
N PHE A 202 0.79 -22.30 -13.06
CA PHE A 202 1.44 -21.17 -12.38
C PHE A 202 0.46 -20.54 -11.38
N HIS A 203 1.00 -19.72 -10.48
CA HIS A 203 0.23 -18.87 -9.57
C HIS A 203 0.64 -17.42 -9.81
N PHE A 204 -0.33 -16.55 -10.08
CA PHE A 204 -0.10 -15.11 -10.09
C PHE A 204 -0.53 -14.49 -8.78
N ALA A 205 0.36 -13.70 -8.22
CA ALA A 205 0.06 -12.83 -7.10
C ALA A 205 -0.02 -11.38 -7.61
N PRO A 206 -0.97 -10.57 -7.12
CA PRO A 206 -0.98 -9.15 -7.43
C PRO A 206 0.24 -8.48 -6.80
N LYS A 207 0.77 -7.45 -7.46
CA LYS A 207 1.87 -6.62 -6.94
C LYS A 207 1.53 -5.99 -5.58
N ARG A 208 0.26 -5.61 -5.42
CA ARG A 208 -0.30 -5.03 -4.19
C ARG A 208 -1.44 -5.92 -3.71
N ASN A 209 -1.45 -6.21 -2.41
CA ASN A 209 -2.61 -6.78 -1.77
C ASN A 209 -3.65 -5.67 -1.51
N PRO A 210 -4.92 -5.84 -1.91
CA PRO A 210 -5.99 -4.93 -1.50
C PRO A 210 -6.02 -4.90 0.03
N GLY A 211 -6.10 -3.71 0.62
CA GLY A 211 -5.83 -3.41 2.04
C GLY A 211 -6.03 -4.61 2.97
N PRO A 212 -4.95 -5.30 3.39
CA PRO A 212 -5.07 -6.56 4.12
C PRO A 212 -5.76 -6.32 5.46
N ILE A 213 -6.91 -6.96 5.65
CA ILE A 213 -7.63 -6.95 6.93
C ILE A 213 -7.01 -8.04 7.79
N LEU A 214 -6.17 -7.65 8.74
CA LEU A 214 -5.71 -8.57 9.76
C LEU A 214 -6.92 -8.85 10.68
N LEU A 215 -7.33 -10.12 10.78
CA LEU A 215 -8.52 -10.60 11.51
C LEU A 215 -9.86 -10.21 10.85
N LEU A 216 -10.44 -11.17 10.12
CA LEU A 216 -11.78 -11.12 9.49
C LEU A 216 -12.93 -10.62 10.40
N ILE A 217 -12.71 -10.59 11.71
CA ILE A 217 -13.72 -10.34 12.73
C ILE A 217 -13.89 -8.84 13.02
N LEU A 218 -12.93 -7.98 12.62
CA LEU A 218 -12.94 -6.53 12.92
C LEU A 218 -13.42 -5.63 11.76
N GLY A 219 -14.09 -6.20 10.76
CA GLY A 219 -15.18 -5.50 10.06
C GLY A 219 -14.87 -4.43 8.99
N ARG A 220 -13.64 -4.29 8.47
CA ARG A 220 -13.45 -3.46 7.25
C ARG A 220 -13.65 -4.31 5.99
N LYS A 221 -14.25 -3.74 4.93
CA LYS A 221 -14.18 -4.28 3.56
C LYS A 221 -12.98 -3.64 2.86
N PRO A 222 -12.20 -4.37 2.04
CA PRO A 222 -11.09 -3.76 1.30
C PRO A 222 -11.63 -2.63 0.41
N ASP A 223 -11.05 -1.43 0.52
CA ASP A 223 -11.38 -0.31 -0.36
C ASP A 223 -10.58 -0.46 -1.68
N PRO A 224 -11.23 -0.64 -2.84
CA PRO A 224 -10.56 -0.75 -4.12
C PRO A 224 -9.85 0.55 -4.56
N ASN A 225 -10.13 1.68 -3.91
CA ASN A 225 -9.50 2.98 -4.22
C ASN A 225 -8.27 3.26 -3.35
N GLU A 226 -8.04 2.51 -2.28
CA GLU A 226 -6.81 2.63 -1.49
C GLU A 226 -5.65 1.95 -2.23
N PRO A 227 -4.47 2.59 -2.34
CA PRO A 227 -3.29 1.93 -2.89
C PRO A 227 -2.92 0.77 -1.96
N GLY A 228 -3.24 -0.45 -2.39
CA GLY A 228 -2.96 -1.67 -1.64
C GLY A 228 -1.49 -1.78 -1.22
N ILE A 229 -1.22 -2.59 -0.19
CA ILE A 229 0.14 -2.74 0.35
C ILE A 229 0.95 -3.64 -0.58
N PRO A 230 2.22 -3.31 -0.93
CA PRO A 230 3.06 -4.22 -1.69
C PRO A 230 3.11 -5.61 -1.04
N VAL A 231 2.99 -6.64 -1.85
CA VAL A 231 2.78 -8.02 -1.36
C VAL A 231 3.93 -8.51 -0.47
N ASP A 232 5.16 -8.12 -0.81
CA ASP A 232 6.40 -8.43 -0.09
C ASP A 232 6.50 -7.74 1.28
N VAL A 233 5.86 -6.57 1.45
CA VAL A 233 5.80 -5.86 2.75
C VAL A 233 4.50 -6.13 3.52
N SER A 234 3.58 -6.93 2.98
CA SER A 234 2.29 -7.22 3.61
C SER A 234 2.30 -8.42 4.58
N ARG A 235 3.34 -9.24 4.56
CA ARG A 235 3.47 -10.41 5.45
C ARG A 235 4.01 -9.98 6.83
N ALA A 236 3.52 -10.63 7.89
CA ALA A 236 3.94 -10.39 9.27
C ALA A 236 4.89 -11.52 9.70
N ASN A 237 6.14 -11.17 10.02
CA ASN A 237 7.24 -12.08 9.68
C ASN A 237 7.98 -12.72 10.86
N LEU A 238 7.91 -12.16 12.08
CA LEU A 238 8.66 -12.72 13.21
C LEU A 238 8.22 -14.14 13.54
N PHE A 239 6.91 -14.40 13.54
CA PHE A 239 6.32 -15.69 13.94
C PHE A 239 6.05 -16.64 12.76
N ASP A 240 6.22 -16.16 11.52
CA ASP A 240 5.94 -16.93 10.30
C ASP A 240 7.19 -17.73 9.85
N THR A 241 8.28 -17.04 9.55
CA THR A 241 9.48 -17.63 8.90
C THR A 241 10.80 -17.29 9.61
N THR A 242 10.86 -16.20 10.38
CA THR A 242 12.12 -15.67 10.94
C THR A 242 12.47 -16.30 12.29
N TYR A 243 11.56 -16.37 13.27
CA TYR A 243 11.83 -16.93 14.61
C TYR A 243 11.09 -18.25 14.84
N VAL A 244 11.12 -19.12 13.83
CA VAL A 244 10.52 -20.45 13.90
C VAL A 244 11.35 -21.33 14.85
N HIS A 245 10.66 -22.00 15.79
CA HIS A 245 11.30 -22.92 16.72
C HIS A 245 12.13 -23.98 15.98
N PRO A 246 13.34 -24.36 16.43
CA PRO A 246 14.21 -25.31 15.72
C PRO A 246 13.54 -26.62 15.32
N VAL A 247 12.60 -27.12 16.14
CA VAL A 247 11.82 -28.33 15.82
C VAL A 247 10.96 -28.13 14.57
N LEU A 248 10.29 -26.99 14.44
CA LEU A 248 9.47 -26.69 13.27
C LEU A 248 10.34 -26.46 12.03
N ARG A 249 11.48 -25.76 12.16
CA ARG A 249 12.46 -25.58 11.06
C ARG A 249 13.00 -26.89 10.52
N LYS A 250 13.20 -27.89 11.38
CA LYS A 250 13.70 -29.22 11.02
C LYS A 250 12.60 -30.20 10.57
N SER A 251 11.40 -29.72 10.30
CA SER A 251 10.24 -30.55 9.96
C SER A 251 9.43 -29.95 8.81
N MET A 252 8.63 -30.79 8.14
CA MET A 252 7.69 -30.33 7.10
C MET A 252 6.40 -29.74 7.65
N ILE A 253 6.18 -29.77 8.96
CA ILE A 253 4.90 -29.40 9.60
C ILE A 253 4.45 -27.99 9.20
N LEU A 254 5.37 -27.02 9.19
CA LEU A 254 5.08 -25.64 8.82
C LEU A 254 4.65 -25.52 7.34
N TRP A 255 5.38 -26.19 6.45
CA TRP A 255 5.12 -26.17 5.02
C TRP A 255 3.85 -26.95 4.63
N ASP A 256 3.58 -28.07 5.30
CA ASP A 256 2.35 -28.82 5.16
C ASP A 256 1.16 -27.96 5.55
N TYR A 257 1.24 -27.26 6.69
CA TYR A 257 0.22 -26.29 7.10
C TYR A 257 -0.04 -25.24 6.01
N TYR A 258 1.01 -24.61 5.46
CA TYR A 258 0.85 -23.64 4.39
C TYR A 258 0.22 -24.22 3.12
N ASN A 259 0.65 -25.41 2.72
CA ASN A 259 0.09 -26.12 1.56
C ASN A 259 -1.41 -26.41 1.76
N TYR A 260 -1.82 -26.90 2.92
CA TYR A 260 -3.23 -27.12 3.25
C TYR A 260 -4.01 -25.82 3.32
N TYR A 261 -3.46 -24.79 3.98
CA TYR A 261 -4.08 -23.47 4.10
C TYR A 261 -4.32 -22.83 2.73
N ILE A 262 -3.28 -22.75 1.89
CA ILE A 262 -3.36 -22.16 0.54
C ILE A 262 -4.34 -22.94 -0.33
N LYS A 263 -4.26 -24.28 -0.36
CA LYS A 263 -5.19 -25.09 -1.16
C LYS A 263 -6.64 -24.92 -0.71
N SER A 264 -6.88 -24.85 0.60
CA SER A 264 -8.21 -24.64 1.17
C SER A 264 -8.74 -23.25 0.80
N LEU A 265 -7.92 -22.21 0.95
CA LEU A 265 -8.28 -20.84 0.57
C LEU A 265 -8.61 -20.75 -0.92
N LEU A 266 -7.75 -21.30 -1.78
CA LEU A 266 -7.98 -21.34 -3.22
C LEU A 266 -9.26 -22.08 -3.58
N TRP A 267 -9.52 -23.23 -2.95
CA TRP A 267 -10.74 -23.99 -3.18
C TRP A 267 -11.99 -23.22 -2.74
N ILE A 268 -11.95 -22.56 -1.58
CA ILE A 268 -13.05 -21.71 -1.10
C ILE A 268 -13.30 -20.53 -2.05
N CYS A 269 -12.25 -19.88 -2.54
CA CYS A 269 -12.38 -18.68 -3.37
C CYS A 269 -12.72 -18.99 -4.84
N SER A 270 -12.32 -20.14 -5.37
CA SER A 270 -12.37 -20.43 -6.82
C SER A 270 -13.00 -21.78 -7.20
N GLY A 271 -13.37 -22.61 -6.24
CA GLY A 271 -13.87 -23.96 -6.48
C GLY A 271 -12.77 -24.97 -6.85
N THR A 272 -11.50 -24.56 -6.88
CA THR A 272 -10.36 -25.39 -7.24
C THR A 272 -9.17 -25.17 -6.31
N THR A 273 -8.44 -26.24 -5.97
CA THR A 273 -7.19 -26.15 -5.20
C THR A 273 -6.00 -25.70 -6.05
N PHE A 274 -6.18 -25.58 -7.37
CA PHE A 274 -5.10 -25.29 -8.30
C PHE A 274 -4.83 -23.78 -8.51
N GLY A 275 -5.72 -22.87 -8.06
CA GLY A 275 -5.50 -21.42 -8.14
C GLY A 275 -6.70 -20.61 -8.61
N MET A 276 -6.71 -19.31 -8.30
CA MET A 276 -7.81 -18.40 -8.63
C MET A 276 -8.02 -18.18 -10.14
N ASP A 277 -6.98 -18.37 -10.95
CA ASP A 277 -7.05 -18.23 -12.42
C ASP A 277 -7.26 -19.56 -13.18
N GLN A 278 -7.53 -20.67 -12.47
CA GLN A 278 -7.59 -22.00 -13.09
C GLN A 278 -9.00 -22.59 -13.16
N TRP A 279 -10.03 -21.78 -12.95
CA TRP A 279 -11.41 -22.10 -13.32
C TRP A 279 -12.02 -20.96 -14.14
N ILE A 280 -12.23 -21.23 -15.43
CA ILE A 280 -13.19 -20.52 -16.27
C ILE A 280 -14.58 -20.89 -15.73
N GLY A 281 -15.05 -20.17 -14.72
CA GLY A 281 -16.45 -19.79 -14.69
C GLY A 281 -16.60 -18.67 -15.71
N GLU A 282 -17.49 -18.82 -16.68
CA GLU A 282 -17.72 -17.80 -17.70
C GLU A 282 -17.77 -16.40 -17.07
N ILE A 283 -16.79 -15.55 -17.40
CA ILE A 283 -16.83 -14.14 -17.04
C ILE A 283 -18.11 -13.59 -17.64
N SER A 284 -18.99 -13.02 -16.80
CA SER A 284 -20.28 -12.52 -17.24
C SER A 284 -20.13 -11.64 -18.48
N LYS A 285 -21.07 -11.72 -19.42
CA LYS A 285 -21.03 -10.95 -20.68
C LYS A 285 -20.82 -9.45 -20.47
N ALA A 286 -21.13 -8.92 -19.29
CA ALA A 286 -20.89 -7.54 -18.89
C ALA A 286 -19.42 -7.17 -18.62
N ARG A 287 -18.55 -8.14 -18.32
CA ARG A 287 -17.09 -7.98 -18.09
C ARG A 287 -16.24 -8.46 -19.27
N HIS A 288 -16.88 -8.69 -20.42
CA HIS A 288 -16.30 -9.29 -21.61
C HIS A 288 -15.59 -8.21 -22.46
N HIS A 289 -14.45 -7.69 -21.99
CA HIS A 289 -13.60 -6.83 -22.83
C HIS A 289 -12.90 -7.63 -23.94
N PRO A 290 -12.61 -7.02 -25.10
CA PRO A 290 -12.24 -7.70 -26.36
C PRO A 290 -10.80 -8.21 -26.48
N SER A 291 -9.99 -8.19 -25.41
CA SER A 291 -8.61 -8.72 -25.45
C SER A 291 -8.40 -9.76 -24.35
N LYS A 292 -8.26 -11.04 -24.71
CA LYS A 292 -8.00 -12.16 -23.79
C LYS A 292 -6.63 -12.78 -24.07
N ILE A 293 -5.94 -13.20 -23.01
CA ILE A 293 -4.77 -14.09 -23.09
C ILE A 293 -5.32 -15.52 -23.03
N ASP A 294 -5.08 -16.31 -24.07
CA ASP A 294 -5.41 -17.72 -24.08
C ASP A 294 -4.29 -18.52 -23.39
N LEU A 295 -4.63 -19.27 -22.35
CA LEU A 295 -3.70 -20.22 -21.76
C LEU A 295 -3.54 -21.43 -22.68
N ALA A 296 -2.30 -21.90 -22.80
CA ALA A 296 -1.97 -23.06 -23.61
C ALA A 296 -0.98 -23.98 -22.89
N PRO A 297 -1.00 -25.30 -23.16
CA PRO A 297 0.09 -26.17 -22.79
C PRO A 297 1.39 -25.79 -23.52
N SER A 298 2.49 -26.42 -23.13
CA SER A 298 3.74 -26.27 -23.85
C SER A 298 3.65 -26.90 -25.25
N PRO A 299 4.25 -26.28 -26.29
CA PRO A 299 4.25 -26.86 -27.63
C PRO A 299 5.09 -28.13 -27.65
N LYS A 300 4.52 -29.19 -28.23
CA LYS A 300 5.19 -30.47 -28.47
C LYS A 300 5.99 -30.44 -29.77
N THR A 301 5.38 -29.94 -30.84
CA THR A 301 6.01 -29.77 -32.16
C THR A 301 5.28 -28.72 -32.97
N ILE A 302 5.95 -28.14 -33.96
CA ILE A 302 5.37 -27.20 -34.93
C ILE A 302 5.46 -27.82 -36.32
N HIS A 303 4.32 -28.03 -36.95
CA HIS A 303 4.22 -28.63 -38.27
C HIS A 303 4.73 -27.67 -39.36
N LYS A 304 4.96 -28.20 -40.57
CA LYS A 304 5.51 -27.45 -41.70
C LYS A 304 4.65 -26.26 -42.14
N ASP A 305 3.35 -26.31 -41.86
CA ASP A 305 2.40 -25.25 -42.16
C ASP A 305 2.27 -24.21 -41.04
N GLY A 306 3.16 -24.27 -40.03
CA GLY A 306 3.18 -23.37 -38.88
C GLY A 306 2.20 -23.75 -37.77
N THR A 307 1.44 -24.83 -37.93
CA THR A 307 0.45 -25.27 -36.92
C THR A 307 1.13 -25.89 -35.71
N VAL A 308 0.67 -25.54 -34.50
CA VAL A 308 1.24 -26.04 -33.24
C VAL A 308 0.49 -27.26 -32.73
N GLU A 309 1.21 -28.33 -32.43
CA GLU A 309 0.73 -29.46 -31.63
C GLU A 309 1.11 -29.22 -30.17
N PHE A 310 0.14 -29.24 -29.25
CA PHE A 310 0.36 -29.03 -27.82
C PHE A 310 0.55 -30.36 -27.08
N VAL A 311 1.32 -30.34 -26.00
CA VAL A 311 1.41 -31.48 -25.07
C VAL A 311 0.09 -31.62 -24.31
N ASP A 312 -0.44 -32.84 -24.23
CA ASP A 312 -1.52 -33.17 -23.30
C ASP A 312 -0.97 -33.12 -21.86
N ASN A 313 -1.33 -32.07 -21.13
CA ASN A 313 -0.94 -31.86 -19.74
C ASN A 313 -2.04 -32.26 -18.75
N GLY A 314 -3.18 -32.81 -19.22
CA GLY A 314 -4.33 -33.18 -18.40
C GLY A 314 -5.08 -32.00 -17.78
N ARG A 315 -4.91 -30.78 -18.32
CA ARG A 315 -5.50 -29.55 -17.77
C ARG A 315 -6.54 -28.93 -18.73
N PRO A 316 -7.47 -28.09 -18.24
CA PRO A 316 -8.60 -27.58 -19.05
C PRO A 316 -8.21 -26.84 -20.33
N GLU A 317 -7.07 -26.16 -20.33
CA GLU A 317 -6.58 -25.43 -21.51
C GLU A 317 -6.24 -26.35 -22.70
N TYR A 318 -5.74 -27.57 -22.44
CA TYR A 318 -5.52 -28.56 -23.50
C TYR A 318 -6.85 -28.99 -24.12
N GLU A 319 -7.84 -29.32 -23.28
CA GLU A 319 -9.17 -29.73 -23.73
C GLU A 319 -9.86 -28.65 -24.58
N LYS A 320 -9.65 -27.37 -24.26
CA LYS A 320 -10.14 -26.22 -25.03
C LYS A 320 -9.45 -26.08 -26.38
N LEU A 321 -8.14 -26.35 -26.45
CA LEU A 321 -7.31 -26.10 -27.62
C LEU A 321 -7.17 -27.29 -28.57
N LYS A 322 -7.38 -28.54 -28.12
CA LYS A 322 -7.15 -29.75 -28.92
C LYS A 322 -7.97 -29.83 -30.22
N THR A 323 -9.07 -29.09 -30.32
CA THR A 323 -9.91 -29.00 -31.53
C THR A 323 -9.61 -27.77 -32.39
N GLN A 324 -8.72 -26.88 -31.94
CA GLN A 324 -8.39 -25.63 -32.61
C GLN A 324 -7.09 -25.76 -33.41
N THR A 325 -7.03 -25.10 -34.56
CA THR A 325 -5.81 -24.97 -35.36
C THR A 325 -5.14 -23.64 -35.02
N ILE A 326 -4.02 -23.67 -34.30
CA ILE A 326 -3.27 -22.47 -33.91
C ILE A 326 -2.02 -22.35 -34.79
N ARG A 327 -1.88 -21.19 -35.45
CA ARG A 327 -0.71 -20.81 -36.27
C ARG A 327 -0.18 -19.46 -35.78
N PRO A 328 0.86 -19.45 -34.94
CA PRO A 328 1.47 -18.21 -34.46
C PRO A 328 2.27 -17.51 -35.56
N ASP A 329 2.14 -16.20 -35.64
CA ASP A 329 3.00 -15.35 -36.49
C ASP A 329 4.31 -15.02 -35.77
N MET A 330 4.30 -15.05 -34.43
CA MET A 330 5.44 -14.73 -33.59
C MET A 330 5.48 -15.64 -32.35
N VAL A 331 6.67 -16.12 -32.00
CA VAL A 331 6.96 -16.80 -30.73
C VAL A 331 7.92 -15.96 -29.90
N VAL A 332 7.55 -15.73 -28.64
CA VAL A 332 8.40 -15.08 -27.64
C VAL A 332 8.80 -16.11 -26.59
N LEU A 333 10.07 -16.50 -26.57
CA LEU A 333 10.64 -17.44 -25.61
C LEU A 333 10.91 -16.71 -24.28
N CYS A 334 10.02 -16.91 -23.31
CA CYS A 334 10.15 -16.46 -21.92
C CYS A 334 10.68 -17.61 -21.05
N THR A 335 11.70 -18.29 -21.54
CA THR A 335 12.20 -19.59 -21.05
C THR A 335 13.36 -19.48 -20.06
N GLY A 336 13.66 -18.24 -19.63
CA GLY A 336 14.65 -17.91 -18.63
C GLY A 336 16.08 -17.88 -19.19
N TYR A 337 17.05 -17.98 -18.30
CA TYR A 337 18.47 -17.85 -18.63
C TYR A 337 19.27 -19.01 -18.04
N ARG A 338 20.47 -19.24 -18.59
CA ARG A 338 21.48 -20.17 -18.08
C ARG A 338 22.51 -19.43 -17.23
N GLN A 339 23.07 -20.14 -16.24
CA GLN A 339 24.16 -19.64 -15.42
C GLN A 339 25.47 -20.24 -15.92
N THR A 340 26.20 -19.46 -16.70
CA THR A 340 27.50 -19.82 -17.25
C THR A 340 28.56 -18.82 -16.81
N PHE A 341 29.75 -19.33 -16.52
CA PHE A 341 30.89 -18.56 -16.06
C PHE A 341 32.10 -18.86 -16.96
N PRO A 342 32.07 -18.40 -18.22
CA PRO A 342 33.09 -18.76 -19.22
C PRO A 342 34.51 -18.30 -18.82
N PHE A 343 34.61 -17.26 -17.98
CA PHE A 343 35.87 -16.79 -17.41
C PHE A 343 36.43 -17.68 -16.30
N LEU A 344 35.75 -18.77 -15.91
CA LEU A 344 36.24 -19.75 -14.93
C LEU A 344 36.59 -21.10 -15.58
N ARG A 345 36.56 -21.20 -16.91
CA ARG A 345 36.80 -22.46 -17.66
C ARG A 345 38.17 -23.10 -17.39
N THR A 346 39.15 -22.31 -16.97
CA THR A 346 40.49 -22.83 -16.63
C THR A 346 40.57 -23.32 -15.19
N LEU A 347 39.66 -22.87 -14.33
CA LEU A 347 39.52 -23.35 -12.94
C LEU A 347 38.61 -24.57 -12.84
N TYR A 348 37.64 -24.70 -13.75
CA TYR A 348 36.61 -25.72 -13.71
C TYR A 348 36.41 -26.40 -15.05
N GLN A 349 36.24 -27.73 -15.03
CA GLN A 349 35.96 -28.53 -16.24
C GLN A 349 34.61 -28.19 -16.91
N ASN A 350 33.65 -27.65 -16.14
CA ASN A 350 32.34 -27.22 -16.64
C ASN A 350 32.11 -25.75 -16.26
N GLU A 351 31.74 -24.94 -17.25
CA GLU A 351 31.45 -23.51 -17.11
C GLU A 351 30.12 -23.24 -16.38
N GLN A 352 29.24 -24.23 -16.27
CA GLN A 352 28.04 -24.15 -15.45
C GLN A 352 28.35 -24.51 -14.00
N ARG A 353 27.95 -23.64 -13.07
CA ARG A 353 27.97 -23.93 -11.63
C ARG A 353 26.55 -23.87 -11.09
N HIS A 354 26.23 -24.75 -10.15
CA HIS A 354 24.92 -24.80 -9.52
C HIS A 354 25.05 -24.30 -8.07
N PRO A 355 24.51 -23.11 -7.73
CA PRO A 355 24.62 -22.56 -6.38
C PRO A 355 24.12 -23.50 -5.28
N SER A 356 23.21 -24.42 -5.58
CA SER A 356 22.70 -25.42 -4.64
C SER A 356 23.77 -26.36 -4.04
N SER A 357 24.95 -26.48 -4.67
CA SER A 357 26.08 -27.25 -4.16
C SER A 357 27.09 -26.42 -3.37
N PHE A 358 26.84 -25.12 -3.18
CA PHE A 358 27.73 -24.22 -2.45
C PHE A 358 27.31 -24.11 -0.99
N VAL A 359 28.27 -23.83 -0.12
CA VAL A 359 28.01 -23.45 1.28
C VAL A 359 27.12 -22.22 1.27
N ARG A 360 25.90 -22.35 1.81
CA ARG A 360 24.85 -21.33 1.80
C ARG A 360 24.51 -20.80 0.40
N GLY A 361 24.90 -21.45 -0.70
CA GLY A 361 24.74 -20.86 -2.03
C GLY A 361 25.77 -19.78 -2.40
N ILE A 362 26.89 -19.68 -1.67
CA ILE A 362 27.84 -18.57 -1.77
C ILE A 362 29.23 -19.03 -2.23
N TRP A 363 29.86 -20.03 -1.60
CA TRP A 363 31.19 -20.52 -2.03
C TRP A 363 31.28 -22.03 -2.00
N GLU A 364 32.29 -22.58 -2.68
CA GLU A 364 32.57 -24.01 -2.66
C GLU A 364 33.49 -24.36 -1.50
N GLU A 365 33.23 -25.46 -0.78
CA GLU A 365 34.07 -25.88 0.36
C GLU A 365 35.55 -26.03 -0.02
N THR A 366 35.82 -26.45 -1.26
CA THR A 366 37.17 -26.64 -1.78
C THR A 366 37.87 -25.34 -2.19
N ARG A 367 37.13 -24.24 -2.39
CA ARG A 367 37.61 -22.94 -2.88
C ARG A 367 36.86 -21.78 -2.20
N PRO A 368 36.99 -21.61 -0.87
CA PRO A 368 36.28 -20.56 -0.12
C PRO A 368 36.62 -19.12 -0.54
N GLU A 369 37.76 -18.94 -1.19
CA GLU A 369 38.26 -17.68 -1.74
C GLU A 369 37.56 -17.24 -3.04
N ILE A 370 36.66 -18.07 -3.59
CA ILE A 370 35.77 -17.71 -4.69
C ILE A 370 34.33 -17.63 -4.19
N GLY A 371 33.77 -16.42 -4.12
CA GLY A 371 32.40 -16.16 -3.70
C GLY A 371 31.47 -15.85 -4.88
N PHE A 372 30.30 -16.47 -4.92
CA PHE A 372 29.24 -16.28 -5.89
C PHE A 372 28.09 -15.50 -5.24
N ILE A 373 27.99 -14.21 -5.56
CA ILE A 373 27.07 -13.29 -4.88
C ILE A 373 25.90 -12.92 -5.80
N GLY A 374 24.67 -13.10 -5.30
CA GLY A 374 23.42 -12.81 -6.00
C GLY A 374 22.89 -13.93 -6.89
N PHE A 375 23.28 -15.19 -6.63
CA PHE A 375 22.87 -16.34 -7.44
C PHE A 375 21.72 -17.17 -6.84
N MET A 376 21.31 -16.89 -5.60
CA MET A 376 20.14 -17.52 -4.98
C MET A 376 18.86 -16.78 -5.39
N ARG A 377 17.80 -17.52 -5.74
CA ARG A 377 16.54 -16.93 -6.21
C ARG A 377 15.47 -17.00 -5.11
N PRO A 378 15.00 -15.87 -4.58
CA PRO A 378 13.93 -15.89 -3.60
C PRO A 378 12.59 -16.31 -4.22
N SER A 379 11.74 -16.98 -3.44
CA SER A 379 10.32 -17.24 -3.77
C SER A 379 9.51 -15.96 -3.86
N LEU A 380 9.78 -15.02 -2.96
CA LEU A 380 9.17 -13.70 -2.84
C LEU A 380 10.24 -12.71 -2.34
N GLY A 381 10.24 -11.48 -2.84
CA GLY A 381 11.21 -10.45 -2.44
C GLY A 381 12.40 -10.35 -3.39
N ALA A 382 13.38 -9.50 -3.00
CA ALA A 382 14.39 -9.02 -3.93
C ALA A 382 15.77 -9.66 -3.72
N ILE A 383 16.50 -9.89 -4.82
CA ILE A 383 17.88 -10.42 -4.81
C ILE A 383 18.89 -9.44 -4.17
N PRO A 384 18.88 -8.12 -4.41
CA PRO A 384 19.91 -7.21 -3.88
C PRO A 384 20.06 -7.26 -2.34
N PRO A 385 18.99 -7.28 -1.53
CA PRO A 385 19.11 -7.52 -0.10
C PRO A 385 19.71 -8.89 0.27
N LEU A 386 19.42 -9.95 -0.49
CA LEU A 386 20.08 -11.25 -0.24
C LEU A 386 21.56 -11.21 -0.60
N ALA A 387 21.91 -10.58 -1.73
CA ALA A 387 23.29 -10.37 -2.16
C ALA A 387 24.10 -9.58 -1.12
N GLU A 388 23.47 -8.60 -0.44
CA GLU A 388 24.06 -7.90 0.69
C GLU A 388 24.43 -8.85 1.85
N MET A 389 23.49 -9.71 2.26
CA MET A 389 23.74 -10.70 3.33
C MET A 389 24.78 -11.75 2.91
N GLN A 390 24.76 -12.17 1.63
CA GLN A 390 25.75 -13.09 1.07
C GLN A 390 27.15 -12.48 1.07
N ALA A 391 27.27 -11.21 0.65
CA ALA A 391 28.53 -10.47 0.68
C ALA A 391 29.07 -10.33 2.10
N GLN A 392 28.21 -9.96 3.05
CA GLN A 392 28.58 -9.87 4.48
C GLN A 392 29.14 -11.19 5.00
N LEU A 393 28.46 -12.31 4.75
CA LEU A 393 28.90 -13.63 5.24
C LEU A 393 30.18 -14.09 4.54
N TRP A 394 30.30 -13.89 3.23
CA TRP A 394 31.51 -14.27 2.50
C TRP A 394 32.72 -13.47 2.97
N VAL A 395 32.60 -12.14 3.09
CA VAL A 395 33.69 -11.30 3.61
C VAL A 395 34.05 -11.67 5.04
N PHE A 396 33.05 -11.92 5.90
CA PHE A 396 33.28 -12.42 7.25
C PHE A 396 34.04 -13.75 7.24
N ASN A 397 33.67 -14.68 6.35
CA ASN A 397 34.37 -15.95 6.18
C ASN A 397 35.80 -15.78 5.63
N LEU A 398 36.10 -14.76 4.84
CA LEU A 398 37.46 -14.55 4.33
C LEU A 398 38.41 -14.06 5.42
N VAL A 399 37.98 -13.11 6.25
CA VAL A 399 38.92 -12.34 7.10
C VAL A 399 38.72 -12.47 8.60
N SER A 400 37.54 -12.93 9.07
CA SER A 400 37.29 -13.04 10.51
C SER A 400 38.06 -14.20 11.13
N SER A 401 38.66 -13.96 12.29
CA SER A 401 39.25 -14.99 13.15
C SER A 401 38.20 -15.75 13.99
N HIS A 402 36.97 -15.21 14.10
CA HIS A 402 35.92 -15.72 14.98
C HIS A 402 34.73 -16.29 14.18
N LYS A 403 35.00 -17.28 13.32
CA LYS A 403 33.97 -17.90 12.46
C LYS A 403 33.14 -18.91 13.25
N LEU A 404 31.83 -18.90 13.03
CA LEU A 404 30.95 -19.96 13.53
C LEU A 404 31.01 -21.19 12.60
N PRO A 405 30.85 -22.41 13.13
CA PRO A 405 30.72 -23.59 12.30
C PRO A 405 29.40 -23.54 11.51
N LEU A 406 29.50 -23.55 10.19
CA LEU A 406 28.34 -23.57 9.30
C LEU A 406 27.90 -25.01 9.08
N LYS A 407 26.71 -25.37 9.59
CA LYS A 407 26.21 -26.74 9.49
C LYS A 407 25.37 -26.92 8.22
N PRO A 408 25.56 -28.01 7.44
CA PRO A 408 24.73 -28.28 6.28
C PRO A 408 23.25 -28.49 6.60
N GLU A 409 22.92 -29.02 7.78
CA GLU A 409 21.53 -29.21 8.20
C GLU A 409 20.74 -27.90 8.37
N ASP A 410 21.42 -26.77 8.53
CA ASP A 410 20.77 -25.47 8.64
C ASP A 410 20.30 -24.94 7.26
N GLU A 411 20.57 -25.67 6.17
CA GLU A 411 20.19 -25.24 4.82
C GLU A 411 18.82 -25.73 4.35
N GLU A 412 18.32 -26.83 4.92
CA GLU A 412 17.13 -27.49 4.41
C GLU A 412 15.87 -26.62 4.56
N HIS A 413 15.74 -25.94 5.71
CA HIS A 413 14.52 -25.23 6.09
C HIS A 413 14.16 -24.02 5.22
N TYR A 414 15.16 -23.38 4.60
CA TYR A 414 14.95 -22.21 3.73
C TYR A 414 14.96 -22.56 2.24
N ARG A 415 15.31 -23.79 1.85
CA ARG A 415 15.37 -24.17 0.42
C ARG A 415 13.96 -24.44 -0.10
N LEU A 416 13.68 -23.98 -1.32
CA LEU A 416 12.41 -24.31 -1.98
C LEU A 416 12.46 -25.74 -2.53
N HIS A 417 11.48 -26.55 -2.17
CA HIS A 417 11.32 -27.89 -2.72
C HIS A 417 10.92 -27.83 -4.19
N THR A 418 11.71 -28.45 -5.05
CA THR A 418 11.49 -28.46 -6.50
C THR A 418 11.52 -29.89 -7.03
N LYS A 419 10.79 -30.16 -8.12
CA LYS A 419 10.88 -31.45 -8.81
C LYS A 419 12.30 -31.66 -9.32
N ALA A 420 12.77 -32.90 -9.38
CA ALA A 420 14.10 -33.22 -9.93
C ALA A 420 14.30 -32.73 -11.39
N THR A 421 13.21 -32.54 -12.13
CA THR A 421 13.20 -32.02 -13.51
C THR A 421 13.08 -30.50 -13.60
N ALA A 422 13.00 -29.79 -12.47
CA ALA A 422 12.87 -28.34 -12.45
C ALA A 422 14.17 -27.67 -12.91
N ARG A 423 14.04 -26.60 -13.70
CA ARG A 423 15.19 -25.82 -14.18
C ARG A 423 15.87 -25.02 -13.06
N VAL A 424 15.07 -24.52 -12.12
CA VAL A 424 15.54 -23.71 -11.00
C VAL A 424 15.48 -24.57 -9.76
N THR A 425 16.65 -24.93 -9.22
CA THR A 425 16.82 -25.78 -8.03
C THR A 425 17.48 -25.02 -6.86
N TYR A 426 17.86 -23.77 -7.09
CA TYR A 426 18.55 -22.86 -6.17
C TYR A 426 17.59 -21.80 -5.58
N GLY A 427 16.31 -22.16 -5.49
CA GLY A 427 15.28 -21.31 -4.91
C GLY A 427 15.34 -21.30 -3.38
N VAL A 428 15.10 -20.15 -2.76
CA VAL A 428 15.04 -20.01 -1.29
C VAL A 428 13.80 -19.25 -0.84
N ASP A 429 13.32 -19.54 0.35
CA ASP A 429 12.53 -18.58 1.12
C ASP A 429 13.45 -17.41 1.51
N HIS A 430 13.06 -16.20 1.11
CA HIS A 430 13.91 -15.02 1.25
C HIS A 430 14.29 -14.74 2.70
N GLU A 431 13.31 -14.82 3.59
CA GLU A 431 13.45 -14.38 4.97
C GLU A 431 14.18 -15.42 5.81
N SER A 432 13.79 -16.69 5.70
CA SER A 432 14.49 -17.77 6.38
C SER A 432 15.95 -17.85 5.95
N TYR A 433 16.24 -17.60 4.67
CA TYR A 433 17.61 -17.55 4.17
C TYR A 433 18.40 -16.37 4.75
N ALA A 434 17.89 -15.14 4.64
CA ALA A 434 18.55 -13.95 5.18
C ALA A 434 18.76 -14.05 6.71
N TYR A 435 17.78 -14.57 7.44
CA TYR A 435 17.87 -14.82 8.87
C TYR A 435 18.93 -15.87 9.20
N GLN A 436 19.01 -16.97 8.46
CA GLN A 436 20.04 -17.98 8.66
C GLN A 436 21.44 -17.40 8.43
N LEU A 437 21.64 -16.57 7.38
CA LEU A 437 22.92 -15.88 7.19
C LEU A 437 23.24 -14.91 8.35
N ALA A 438 22.22 -14.25 8.91
CA ALA A 438 22.39 -13.41 10.08
C ALA A 438 22.77 -14.23 11.32
N LEU A 439 22.20 -15.43 11.53
CA LEU A 439 22.61 -16.35 12.60
C LEU A 439 24.06 -16.79 12.42
N ASP A 440 24.46 -17.15 11.20
CA ASP A 440 25.81 -17.58 10.85
C ASP A 440 26.87 -16.49 11.14
N MET A 441 26.45 -15.23 11.27
CA MET A 441 27.28 -14.07 11.60
C MET A 441 27.02 -13.47 12.99
N ASN A 442 26.21 -14.10 13.87
CA ASN A 442 25.78 -13.49 15.15
C ASN A 442 25.12 -12.09 15.00
N SER A 443 24.45 -11.85 13.88
CA SER A 443 23.81 -10.57 13.52
C SER A 443 22.28 -10.57 13.73
N ALA A 444 21.69 -11.70 14.12
CA ALA A 444 20.25 -11.83 14.35
C ALA A 444 19.84 -11.36 15.76
N PRO A 445 19.16 -10.20 15.94
CA PRO A 445 18.83 -9.69 17.26
C PRO A 445 17.68 -10.48 17.92
N GLY A 446 17.91 -11.08 19.09
CA GLY A 446 16.82 -11.63 19.91
C GLY A 446 16.03 -10.53 20.67
N LEU A 447 14.93 -10.92 21.31
CA LEU A 447 14.08 -10.01 22.11
C LEU A 447 14.89 -9.23 23.15
N THR A 448 15.81 -9.90 23.85
CA THR A 448 16.68 -9.27 24.86
C THR A 448 17.60 -8.22 24.26
N ASN A 449 18.08 -8.40 23.03
CA ASN A 449 18.91 -7.40 22.33
C ASN A 449 18.09 -6.17 21.96
N VAL A 450 16.84 -6.36 21.53
CA VAL A 450 15.93 -5.25 21.21
C VAL A 450 15.53 -4.48 22.47
N LEU A 451 15.19 -5.18 23.55
CA LEU A 451 14.86 -4.56 24.85
C LEU A 451 16.04 -3.83 25.50
N LYS A 452 17.28 -4.25 25.26
CA LYS A 452 18.47 -3.53 25.74
C LYS A 452 18.73 -2.22 24.99
N ARG A 453 18.24 -2.11 23.75
CA ARG A 453 18.33 -0.91 22.92
C ARG A 453 17.18 0.06 23.18
N ALA A 454 16.04 -0.46 23.62
CA ALA A 454 14.93 0.34 24.11
C ALA A 454 15.39 1.26 25.26
N SER A 455 15.37 2.57 25.02
CA SER A 455 15.58 3.56 26.08
C SER A 455 14.27 3.79 26.83
N PHE A 456 14.29 3.63 28.16
CA PHE A 456 13.14 3.93 29.03
C PHE A 456 12.74 5.41 29.05
N THR A 457 13.52 6.29 28.43
CA THR A 457 13.23 7.73 28.29
C THR A 457 12.41 8.07 27.04
N ASP A 458 12.35 7.19 26.04
CA ASP A 458 11.54 7.36 24.82
C ASP A 458 10.72 6.09 24.54
N LEU A 459 9.58 6.00 25.26
CA LEU A 459 8.64 4.89 25.19
C LEU A 459 8.06 4.69 23.79
N ARG A 460 7.92 5.77 23.00
CA ARG A 460 7.39 5.72 21.64
C ARG A 460 8.36 5.02 20.68
N THR A 461 9.63 5.41 20.73
CA THR A 461 10.69 4.79 19.92
C THR A 461 10.88 3.32 20.30
N THR A 462 10.90 3.03 21.61
CA THR A 462 10.96 1.66 22.14
C THR A 462 9.81 0.79 21.62
N PHE A 463 8.58 1.29 21.71
CA PHE A 463 7.40 0.58 21.22
C PHE A 463 7.44 0.36 19.71
N ARG A 464 7.79 1.39 18.92
CA ARG A 464 7.95 1.28 17.47
C ARG A 464 8.99 0.22 17.11
N LEU A 465 10.16 0.23 17.76
CA LEU A 465 11.22 -0.72 17.50
C LEU A 465 10.79 -2.16 17.80
N LEU A 466 10.12 -2.39 18.92
CA LEU A 466 9.59 -3.72 19.30
C LEU A 466 8.54 -4.21 18.30
N VAL A 467 7.59 -3.35 17.93
CA VAL A 467 6.53 -3.67 16.97
C VAL A 467 7.11 -3.92 15.58
N ILE A 468 8.09 -3.14 15.12
CA ILE A 468 8.72 -3.33 13.81
C ILE A 468 9.59 -4.58 13.79
N TRP A 469 10.31 -4.85 14.87
CA TRP A 469 11.05 -6.10 15.01
C TRP A 469 10.12 -7.32 14.95
N ALA A 470 8.95 -7.26 15.61
CA ALA A 470 8.02 -8.39 15.73
C ALA A 470 7.02 -8.54 14.57
N PHE A 471 6.57 -7.46 13.96
CA PHE A 471 5.48 -7.47 12.99
C PHE A 471 5.82 -6.78 11.66
N GLY A 472 6.98 -6.12 11.60
CA GLY A 472 7.45 -5.43 10.41
C GLY A 472 7.77 -6.36 9.25
N ALA A 473 7.77 -5.76 8.07
CA ALA A 473 8.22 -6.41 6.84
C ALA A 473 9.71 -6.81 6.92
N HIS A 474 10.18 -7.55 5.92
CA HIS A 474 11.57 -7.99 5.85
C HIS A 474 12.55 -6.84 5.55
N PHE A 475 13.03 -6.18 6.60
CA PHE A 475 14.10 -5.21 6.52
C PHE A 475 15.42 -5.80 7.00
N ASN A 476 16.39 -6.00 6.10
CA ASN A 476 17.76 -6.39 6.47
C ASN A 476 18.40 -5.44 7.48
N THR A 477 17.93 -4.19 7.55
CA THR A 477 18.32 -3.19 8.56
C THR A 477 18.24 -3.73 9.99
N LYS A 478 17.32 -4.66 10.30
CA LYS A 478 17.26 -5.30 11.63
C LYS A 478 18.51 -6.12 11.97
N PHE A 479 19.14 -6.73 10.97
CA PHE A 479 20.41 -7.46 11.13
C PHE A 479 21.62 -6.54 11.24
N ARG A 480 21.43 -5.22 11.14
CA ARG A 480 22.45 -4.19 11.37
C ARG A 480 22.39 -3.63 12.81
N LEU A 481 21.49 -4.14 13.65
CA LEU A 481 21.40 -3.76 15.07
C LEU A 481 22.51 -4.38 15.92
N ILE A 482 23.01 -5.54 15.57
CA ILE A 482 24.06 -6.24 16.31
C ILE A 482 25.01 -6.96 15.36
N GLY A 483 26.06 -7.56 15.91
CA GLY A 483 26.97 -8.40 15.16
C GLY A 483 28.09 -7.63 14.45
N PRO A 484 28.92 -8.34 13.67
CA PRO A 484 30.12 -7.81 13.03
C PRO A 484 29.85 -6.71 12.02
N TRP A 485 28.60 -6.48 11.61
CA TRP A 485 28.26 -5.48 10.61
C TRP A 485 27.24 -4.46 11.14
N GLN A 486 27.26 -4.21 12.45
CA GLN A 486 26.39 -3.24 13.10
C GLN A 486 26.52 -1.85 12.47
N TRP A 487 25.40 -1.13 12.34
CA TRP A 487 25.35 0.24 11.86
C TRP A 487 24.54 1.13 12.81
N ASN A 488 25.13 2.26 13.23
CA ASN A 488 24.51 3.16 14.20
C ASN A 488 23.19 3.79 13.72
N GLY A 489 23.01 3.95 12.40
CA GLY A 489 21.75 4.48 11.84
C GLY A 489 20.61 3.45 11.76
N ALA A 490 20.87 2.17 12.07
CA ALA A 490 19.89 1.09 11.89
C ALA A 490 18.65 1.30 12.76
N GLU A 491 18.84 1.70 14.01
CA GLU A 491 17.74 1.94 14.95
C GLU A 491 16.86 3.10 14.50
N GLY A 492 17.47 4.25 14.17
CA GLY A 492 16.76 5.42 13.66
C GLY A 492 15.98 5.14 12.37
N LEU A 493 16.54 4.33 11.48
CA LEU A 493 15.85 3.91 10.26
C LEU A 493 14.70 2.93 10.56
N LEU A 494 14.89 1.98 11.49
CA LEU A 494 13.83 1.05 11.88
C LEU A 494 12.64 1.79 12.47
N VAL A 495 12.84 2.80 13.32
CA VAL A 495 11.73 3.56 13.94
C VAL A 495 11.21 4.72 13.09
N SER A 496 11.76 4.89 11.88
CA SER A 496 11.35 5.92 10.94
C SER A 496 9.88 5.76 10.53
N ASP A 497 9.28 6.87 10.09
CA ASP A 497 7.90 6.83 9.61
C ASP A 497 7.75 5.96 8.35
N GLU A 498 8.81 5.82 7.54
CA GLU A 498 8.81 4.93 6.36
C GLU A 498 8.55 3.47 6.75
N PHE A 499 9.30 2.94 7.73
CA PHE A 499 9.15 1.55 8.15
C PHE A 499 7.90 1.37 9.00
N TRP A 500 7.57 2.36 9.83
CA TRP A 500 6.35 2.38 10.60
C TRP A 500 5.11 2.31 9.70
N GLN A 501 5.10 3.01 8.56
CA GLN A 501 4.01 2.97 7.59
C GLN A 501 3.77 1.58 7.00
N THR A 502 4.78 0.71 6.91
CA THR A 502 4.57 -0.67 6.42
C THR A 502 3.71 -1.51 7.35
N ILE A 503 3.63 -1.11 8.63
CA ILE A 503 2.77 -1.73 9.63
C ILE A 503 1.48 -0.92 9.78
N THR A 504 1.55 0.42 9.86
CA THR A 504 0.34 1.23 10.10
C THR A 504 -0.57 1.40 8.89
N ARG A 505 -0.11 1.10 7.67
CA ARG A 505 -1.01 0.90 6.52
C ARG A 505 -1.88 -0.36 6.68
N ARG A 506 -1.55 -1.26 7.61
CA ARG A 506 -2.40 -2.41 7.99
C ARG A 506 -3.40 -1.88 9.03
N PRO A 507 -4.71 -1.79 8.70
CA PRO A 507 -5.68 -1.18 9.59
C PRO A 507 -5.89 -2.10 10.80
N ILE A 508 -5.27 -1.74 11.92
CA ILE A 508 -5.53 -2.41 13.20
C ILE A 508 -6.09 -1.40 14.22
N LEU A 509 -5.69 -0.12 14.21
CA LEU A 509 -6.12 0.83 15.26
C LEU A 509 -6.26 2.33 14.87
N PHE A 510 -5.78 2.83 13.71
CA PHE A 510 -5.82 4.28 13.41
C PHE A 510 -5.94 4.58 11.91
N ASP A 511 -6.67 5.66 11.56
CA ASP A 511 -6.61 6.28 10.24
C ASP A 511 -5.21 6.91 9.99
N PRO A 512 -4.42 6.41 9.02
CA PRO A 512 -3.08 6.93 8.75
C PRO A 512 -3.07 8.32 8.07
N THR A 513 -4.20 8.80 7.54
CA THR A 513 -4.23 10.05 6.76
C THR A 513 -3.97 11.30 7.62
N LEU A 514 -4.37 11.29 8.89
CA LEU A 514 -4.09 12.39 9.84
C LEU A 514 -2.61 12.48 10.23
N LYS A 515 -1.86 11.37 10.18
CA LYS A 515 -0.41 11.35 10.50
C LYS A 515 0.46 11.64 9.28
N ALA A 516 0.08 11.18 8.09
CA ALA A 516 0.81 11.44 6.85
C ALA A 516 0.55 12.83 6.26
N ARG A 517 -0.65 13.40 6.49
CA ARG A 517 -1.01 14.78 6.14
C ARG A 517 -1.66 15.43 7.36
N PRO A 518 -0.87 15.98 8.30
CA PRO A 518 -1.43 16.66 9.47
C PRO A 518 -2.37 17.79 9.02
N VAL A 519 -3.52 17.86 9.68
CA VAL A 519 -4.45 18.98 9.47
C VAL A 519 -3.86 20.20 10.18
N PRO A 520 -3.70 21.35 9.48
CA PRO A 520 -3.19 22.56 10.11
C PRO A 520 -4.17 23.06 11.17
N ARG A 521 -3.68 23.89 12.11
CA ARG A 521 -4.51 24.47 13.16
C ARG A 521 -5.71 25.23 12.58
N GLU A 522 -5.51 26.05 11.57
CA GLU A 522 -6.58 26.81 10.91
C GLU A 522 -6.57 26.49 9.41
N ARG A 523 -7.75 26.38 8.80
CA ARG A 523 -7.91 26.23 7.36
C ARG A 523 -9.09 27.04 6.83
N HIS A 524 -8.86 27.86 5.82
CA HIS A 524 -9.95 28.52 5.09
C HIS A 524 -10.39 27.65 3.91
N PHE A 525 -11.70 27.40 3.82
CA PHE A 525 -12.32 26.79 2.66
C PHE A 525 -13.06 27.84 1.85
N ILE A 526 -13.12 27.64 0.53
CA ILE A 526 -14.05 28.38 -0.33
C ILE A 526 -15.41 27.74 -0.12
N LEU A 527 -16.37 28.51 0.39
CA LEU A 527 -17.71 28.04 0.72
C LEU A 527 -18.68 28.38 -0.40
N ARG A 528 -19.57 27.43 -0.72
CA ARG A 528 -20.80 27.70 -1.48
C ARG A 528 -21.98 27.62 -0.54
N SER A 529 -22.70 28.73 -0.39
CA SER A 529 -23.85 28.81 0.50
C SER A 529 -25.16 28.53 -0.25
N PHE A 530 -26.03 27.73 0.36
CA PHE A 530 -27.35 27.39 -0.14
C PHE A 530 -28.43 27.76 0.88
N GLY A 531 -29.66 27.97 0.40
CA GLY A 531 -30.81 28.35 1.21
C GLY A 531 -31.16 29.84 1.12
N PRO A 532 -32.29 30.27 1.72
CA PRO A 532 -32.81 31.62 1.56
C PRO A 532 -31.87 32.72 2.10
N ALA A 533 -31.06 32.42 3.11
CA ALA A 533 -30.13 33.37 3.72
C ALA A 533 -28.72 33.35 3.11
N SER A 534 -28.53 32.71 1.96
CA SER A 534 -27.23 32.58 1.27
C SER A 534 -26.68 33.91 0.73
N SER A 535 -27.52 34.94 0.55
CA SER A 535 -27.11 36.27 0.12
C SER A 535 -27.17 37.30 1.26
N PRO A 536 -26.24 38.28 1.34
CA PRO A 536 -26.28 39.35 2.34
C PRO A 536 -27.55 40.20 2.28
N GLU A 537 -28.12 40.39 1.09
CA GLU A 537 -29.37 41.14 0.86
C GLU A 537 -30.58 40.47 1.52
N ALA A 538 -30.60 39.13 1.55
CA ALA A 538 -31.66 38.37 2.21
C ALA A 538 -31.66 38.52 3.75
N GLN A 539 -30.50 38.86 4.33
CA GLN A 539 -30.29 38.98 5.77
C GLN A 539 -30.74 40.34 6.35
N GLN A 540 -30.86 41.37 5.51
CA GLN A 540 -31.22 42.74 5.94
C GLN A 540 -32.67 42.89 6.44
N ASN A 541 -33.53 41.90 6.17
CA ASN A 541 -34.97 41.96 6.44
C ASN A 541 -35.43 40.91 7.46
N PHE A 542 -34.55 40.46 8.35
CA PHE A 542 -34.94 39.52 9.39
C PHE A 542 -35.79 40.18 10.45
N ARG A 543 -36.90 39.52 10.81
CA ARG A 543 -37.87 40.03 11.78
C ARG A 543 -37.52 39.58 13.19
N THR A 544 -37.82 40.42 14.16
CA THR A 544 -37.62 40.13 15.58
C THR A 544 -38.73 39.24 16.14
N ILE A 545 -38.46 38.53 17.25
CA ILE A 545 -39.46 37.70 17.93
C ILE A 545 -40.73 38.50 18.24
N LYS A 546 -40.58 39.74 18.73
CA LYS A 546 -41.72 40.63 19.07
C LYS A 546 -42.60 40.97 17.86
N GLU A 547 -42.01 41.16 16.68
CA GLU A 547 -42.77 41.43 15.45
C GLU A 547 -43.56 40.20 15.00
N LEU A 548 -42.98 39.01 15.14
CA LEU A 548 -43.63 37.74 14.81
C LEU A 548 -44.77 37.40 15.78
N GLU A 549 -44.59 37.68 17.09
CA GLU A 549 -45.63 37.53 18.10
C GLU A 549 -46.84 38.41 17.77
N LYS A 550 -46.61 39.67 17.41
CA LYS A 550 -47.67 40.61 17.03
C LYS A 550 -48.41 40.16 15.76
N GLU A 551 -47.72 39.59 14.79
CA GLU A 551 -48.33 38.99 13.58
C GLU A 551 -49.17 37.76 13.93
N LEU A 552 -48.68 36.90 14.82
CA LEU A 552 -49.41 35.72 15.28
C LEU A 552 -50.70 36.11 16.02
N GLU A 553 -50.62 37.07 16.94
CA GLU A 553 -51.79 37.61 17.68
C GLU A 553 -52.82 38.26 16.74
N ALA A 554 -52.37 38.96 15.70
CA ALA A 554 -53.24 39.55 14.69
C ALA A 554 -53.93 38.51 13.79
N SER A 555 -53.34 37.32 13.64
CA SER A 555 -53.89 36.21 12.85
C SER A 555 -54.85 35.31 13.61
N SER A 556 -54.89 35.40 14.96
CA SER A 556 -55.70 34.53 15.81
C SER A 556 -57.08 35.11 16.13
N SER A 557 -58.05 34.86 15.25
CA SER A 557 -59.45 34.70 15.69
C SER A 557 -59.70 33.21 15.87
N VAL A 558 -59.71 32.73 17.13
CA VAL A 558 -60.25 31.45 17.67
C VAL A 558 -59.29 30.81 18.71
N GLY A 559 -59.80 30.68 19.95
CA GLY A 559 -59.57 29.56 20.88
C GLY A 559 -58.17 29.30 21.44
N LYS A 560 -57.92 29.77 22.68
CA LYS A 560 -56.80 29.30 23.53
C LYS A 560 -57.02 27.83 23.94
N SER A 561 -56.22 26.93 23.39
CA SER A 561 -55.94 25.61 23.96
C SER A 561 -54.42 25.43 23.94
N TRP A 562 -53.80 25.49 25.11
CA TRP A 562 -52.34 25.42 25.33
C TRP A 562 -51.91 23.99 25.67
N GLU A 563 -52.25 23.01 24.82
CA GLU A 563 -51.67 21.67 24.97
C GLU A 563 -51.22 21.11 23.60
N VAL A 564 -49.92 20.82 23.57
CA VAL A 564 -49.15 20.02 22.60
C VAL A 564 -48.75 20.71 21.27
N GLU A 565 -47.41 20.82 21.13
CA GLU A 565 -46.54 21.31 20.04
C GLU A 565 -46.29 22.82 19.90
N ASP A 566 -45.36 23.34 20.73
CA ASP A 566 -44.71 24.65 20.56
C ASP A 566 -43.19 24.52 20.31
N ASN A 567 -42.81 23.67 19.36
CA ASN A 567 -41.39 23.44 19.05
C ASN A 567 -40.80 24.60 18.21
N THR A 568 -41.52 25.16 17.23
CA THR A 568 -40.88 26.07 16.25
C THR A 568 -40.55 27.48 16.75
N LYS A 569 -41.37 28.04 17.66
CA LYS A 569 -41.04 29.31 18.31
C LYS A 569 -39.76 29.14 19.13
N HIS A 570 -39.70 28.08 19.93
CA HIS A 570 -38.52 27.71 20.71
C HIS A 570 -37.30 27.46 19.81
N LEU A 571 -37.45 26.75 18.68
CA LEU A 571 -36.36 26.57 17.70
C LEU A 571 -35.79 27.92 17.22
N LEU A 572 -36.65 28.87 16.85
CA LEU A 572 -36.21 30.19 16.38
C LEU A 572 -35.59 31.03 17.51
N GLU A 573 -36.14 30.97 18.72
CA GLU A 573 -35.58 31.63 19.91
C GLU A 573 -34.17 31.10 20.21
N LEU A 574 -33.96 29.78 20.17
CA LEU A 574 -32.65 29.16 20.35
C LEU A 574 -31.65 29.60 19.27
N PHE A 575 -32.08 29.69 18.01
CA PHE A 575 -31.22 30.19 16.94
C PHE A 575 -30.86 31.66 17.13
N ILE A 576 -31.80 32.50 17.53
CA ILE A 576 -31.58 33.94 17.73
C ILE A 576 -30.73 34.21 18.98
N GLU A 577 -31.01 33.52 20.08
CA GLU A 577 -30.23 33.63 21.32
C GLU A 577 -28.75 33.38 21.04
N GLU A 578 -28.45 32.32 20.30
CA GLU A 578 -27.09 32.01 19.86
C GLU A 578 -26.48 33.06 18.94
N CYS A 579 -27.21 33.53 17.92
CA CYS A 579 -26.67 34.53 17.00
C CYS A 579 -26.37 35.87 17.70
N ASN A 580 -26.99 36.12 18.84
CA ASN A 580 -26.76 37.31 19.67
C ASN A 580 -25.64 37.11 20.72
N MET A 581 -25.10 35.90 20.87
CA MET A 581 -23.97 35.67 21.76
C MET A 581 -22.69 36.20 21.11
N ASP A 582 -22.00 37.11 21.80
CA ASP A 582 -20.70 37.59 21.36
C ASP A 582 -19.63 36.54 21.69
N PHE A 583 -19.29 35.73 20.70
CA PHE A 583 -18.21 34.76 20.82
C PHE A 583 -16.82 35.34 20.50
N ARG A 584 -16.72 36.62 20.14
CA ARG A 584 -15.44 37.28 19.78
C ARG A 584 -14.98 38.21 20.90
N GLU A 585 -13.73 38.08 21.34
CA GLU A 585 -13.15 38.99 22.35
C GLU A 585 -12.74 40.36 21.78
N ASP A 586 -12.78 40.55 20.46
CA ASP A 586 -12.35 41.79 19.80
C ASP A 586 -13.47 42.86 19.68
N GLY A 587 -14.66 42.58 20.19
CA GLY A 587 -15.81 43.49 20.14
C GLY A 587 -16.44 43.64 18.76
N THR A 588 -16.04 42.82 17.77
CA THR A 588 -16.67 42.77 16.45
C THR A 588 -17.79 41.72 16.43
N ALA A 589 -18.88 42.00 17.15
CA ALA A 589 -20.08 41.15 17.09
C ALA A 589 -20.51 40.98 15.61
N GLY A 590 -20.34 39.78 15.07
CA GLY A 590 -20.83 39.46 13.74
C GLY A 590 -22.32 39.19 13.83
N GLU A 591 -23.14 40.06 13.26
CA GLU A 591 -24.61 39.92 13.17
C GLU A 591 -25.04 38.78 12.22
N ASP A 592 -24.39 37.60 12.27
CA ASP A 592 -24.76 36.46 11.44
C ASP A 592 -25.98 35.75 12.06
N LEU A 593 -27.16 36.28 11.76
CA LEU A 593 -28.46 35.79 12.22
C LEU A 593 -28.94 34.52 11.48
N THR A 594 -28.04 33.82 10.80
CA THR A 594 -28.33 32.61 10.00
C THR A 594 -27.99 31.32 10.75
N TRP A 595 -28.73 30.26 10.44
CA TRP A 595 -28.50 28.93 11.03
C TRP A 595 -28.41 27.85 9.94
N GLY A 596 -27.79 26.73 10.27
CA GLY A 596 -27.66 25.57 9.39
C GLY A 596 -26.26 24.95 9.46
N PRO A 597 -26.15 23.61 9.48
CA PRO A 597 -24.87 22.92 9.59
C PRO A 597 -24.04 23.08 8.32
N THR A 598 -22.73 22.94 8.47
CA THR A 598 -21.81 22.85 7.34
C THR A 598 -21.92 21.48 6.68
N ILE A 599 -21.92 21.43 5.35
CA ILE A 599 -21.93 20.21 4.55
C ILE A 599 -20.52 19.96 4.02
N ILE A 600 -19.98 18.77 4.25
CA ILE A 600 -18.67 18.34 3.75
C ILE A 600 -18.86 17.23 2.72
N ILE A 601 -18.33 17.47 1.52
CA ILE A 601 -18.41 16.54 0.40
C ILE A 601 -17.22 15.59 0.41
N THR A 602 -17.48 14.29 0.43
CA THR A 602 -16.43 13.25 0.41
C THR A 602 -16.42 12.42 -0.87
N ALA A 603 -17.27 12.74 -1.86
CA ALA A 603 -17.32 12.01 -3.12
C ALA A 603 -17.30 12.96 -4.33
N TYR A 604 -16.27 12.82 -5.18
CA TYR A 604 -16.04 13.74 -6.32
C TYR A 604 -16.12 13.04 -7.68
N SER A 605 -16.78 11.88 -7.77
CA SER A 605 -17.08 11.22 -9.04
C SER A 605 -17.91 12.10 -9.97
N GLU A 606 -17.82 11.90 -11.29
CA GLU A 606 -18.58 12.69 -12.28
C GLU A 606 -20.09 12.67 -12.04
N THR A 607 -20.65 11.55 -11.57
CA THR A 607 -22.07 11.47 -11.21
C THR A 607 -22.38 12.27 -9.96
N ALA A 608 -21.56 12.16 -8.91
CA ALA A 608 -21.71 12.92 -7.69
C ALA A 608 -21.64 14.44 -7.94
N LYS A 609 -20.66 14.91 -8.73
CA LYS A 609 -20.53 16.33 -9.10
C LYS A 609 -21.76 16.86 -9.84
N LYS A 610 -22.30 16.06 -10.77
CA LYS A 610 -23.49 16.42 -11.54
C LYS A 610 -24.74 16.52 -10.67
N ASP A 611 -24.88 15.64 -9.70
CA ASP A 611 -26.09 15.53 -8.86
C ASP A 611 -26.02 16.36 -7.58
N LEU A 612 -24.85 16.88 -7.20
CA LEU A 612 -24.59 17.59 -5.95
C LEU A 612 -25.52 18.79 -5.71
N ASP A 613 -25.60 19.72 -6.66
CA ASP A 613 -26.43 20.92 -6.51
C ASP A 613 -27.92 20.56 -6.35
N LYS A 614 -28.36 19.51 -7.04
CA LYS A 614 -29.73 19.00 -6.93
C LYS A 614 -29.97 18.33 -5.57
N ALA A 615 -28.99 17.56 -5.07
CA ALA A 615 -29.05 16.94 -3.76
C ALA A 615 -29.18 17.97 -2.64
N ILE A 616 -28.35 19.03 -2.66
CA ILE A 616 -28.39 20.11 -1.67
C ILE A 616 -29.70 20.91 -1.80
N THR A 617 -30.15 21.20 -3.03
CA THR A 617 -31.44 21.87 -3.26
C THR A 617 -32.60 21.07 -2.67
N ASN A 618 -32.61 19.75 -2.89
CA ASN A 618 -33.62 18.87 -2.32
C ASN A 618 -33.53 18.82 -0.79
N LEU A 619 -32.33 18.86 -0.20
CA LEU A 619 -32.15 18.98 1.24
C LEU A 619 -32.76 20.28 1.81
N VAL A 620 -32.53 21.41 1.15
CA VAL A 620 -33.16 22.69 1.51
C VAL A 620 -34.69 22.59 1.45
N GLU A 621 -35.23 21.94 0.41
CA GLU A 621 -36.68 21.73 0.28
C GLU A 621 -37.23 20.79 1.36
N VAL A 622 -36.48 19.78 1.81
CA VAL A 622 -36.91 18.97 2.98
C VAL A 622 -37.08 19.85 4.22
N ILE A 623 -36.10 20.72 4.49
CA ILE A 623 -36.16 21.64 5.64
C ILE A 623 -37.31 22.64 5.47
N HIS A 624 -37.52 23.16 4.27
CA HIS A 624 -38.65 24.04 3.95
C HIS A 624 -39.99 23.37 4.27
N ARG A 625 -40.20 22.16 3.75
CA ARG A 625 -41.42 21.38 3.92
C ARG A 625 -41.65 20.98 5.37
N TYR A 626 -40.58 20.74 6.14
CA TYR A 626 -40.68 20.61 7.59
C TYR A 626 -41.36 21.83 8.22
N PHE A 627 -40.86 23.04 7.93
CA PHE A 627 -41.46 24.28 8.48
C PHE A 627 -42.86 24.59 7.94
N LEU A 628 -43.20 24.18 6.71
CA LEU A 628 -44.56 24.33 6.17
C LEU A 628 -45.60 23.49 6.94
N ARG A 629 -45.20 22.39 7.59
CA ARG A 629 -46.10 21.57 8.42
C ARG A 629 -46.41 22.23 9.77
N CYS A 630 -45.60 23.17 10.24
CA CYS A 630 -45.75 23.90 11.50
C CYS A 630 -46.79 25.03 11.41
N ARG A 631 -48.07 24.70 11.12
CA ARG A 631 -49.13 25.69 10.83
C ARG A 631 -49.49 26.60 12.01
N LYS A 632 -49.43 26.08 13.24
CA LYS A 632 -49.78 26.84 14.46
C LYS A 632 -48.81 28.00 14.74
N THR A 633 -47.58 27.91 14.25
CA THR A 633 -46.49 28.88 14.46
C THR A 633 -45.97 29.39 13.11
N ALA A 634 -46.86 29.57 12.13
CA ALA A 634 -46.49 29.88 10.74
C ALA A 634 -45.58 31.13 10.58
N PRO A 635 -45.77 32.25 11.30
CA PRO A 635 -44.84 33.39 11.23
C PRO A 635 -43.41 33.02 11.65
N PHE A 636 -43.26 32.27 12.74
CA PHE A 636 -41.97 31.78 13.25
C PHE A 636 -41.32 30.77 12.32
N SER A 637 -42.11 29.85 11.77
CA SER A 637 -41.64 28.80 10.85
C SER A 637 -41.11 29.39 9.54
N LYS A 638 -41.81 30.39 9.00
CA LYS A 638 -41.36 31.14 7.82
C LYS A 638 -40.06 31.90 8.10
N GLU A 639 -39.96 32.54 9.27
CA GLU A 639 -38.75 33.27 9.63
C GLU A 639 -37.56 32.34 9.88
N ALA A 640 -37.78 31.20 10.55
CA ALA A 640 -36.76 30.18 10.74
C ALA A 640 -36.23 29.67 9.39
N PHE A 641 -37.10 29.29 8.46
CA PHE A 641 -36.66 28.88 7.13
C PHE A 641 -35.95 30.01 6.36
N LYS A 642 -36.43 31.26 6.48
CA LYS A 642 -35.81 32.43 5.85
C LYS A 642 -34.35 32.64 6.29
N ARG A 643 -34.01 32.25 7.53
CA ARG A 643 -32.67 32.35 8.11
C ARG A 643 -31.76 31.15 7.81
N LEU A 644 -32.24 30.13 7.09
CA LEU A 644 -31.45 28.94 6.78
C LEU A 644 -30.32 29.25 5.78
N ARG A 645 -29.09 28.89 6.17
CA ARG A 645 -27.88 28.89 5.33
C ARG A 645 -27.10 27.59 5.53
N LEU A 646 -26.96 26.81 4.46
CA LEU A 646 -26.11 25.62 4.42
C LEU A 646 -24.82 25.96 3.68
N ASP A 647 -23.69 25.91 4.37
CA ASP A 647 -22.38 26.19 3.79
C ASP A 647 -21.73 24.88 3.35
N VAL A 648 -21.35 24.80 2.08
CA VAL A 648 -20.83 23.57 1.45
C VAL A 648 -19.33 23.70 1.23
N VAL A 649 -18.59 22.72 1.75
CA VAL A 649 -17.14 22.58 1.59
C VAL A 649 -16.84 21.55 0.52
N GLU A 650 -16.27 22.02 -0.59
CA GLU A 650 -15.78 21.20 -1.69
C GLU A 650 -14.26 21.34 -1.80
N ASN A 651 -13.53 20.25 -1.56
CA ASN A 651 -12.10 20.18 -1.76
C ASN A 651 -11.69 18.74 -2.11
N GLN A 652 -11.65 18.44 -3.41
CA GLN A 652 -11.37 17.09 -3.91
C GLN A 652 -10.02 16.56 -3.40
N ASP A 653 -8.97 17.38 -3.40
CA ASP A 653 -7.62 16.96 -3.01
C ASP A 653 -7.53 16.53 -1.53
N LEU A 654 -8.35 17.12 -0.66
CA LEU A 654 -8.33 16.85 0.77
C LEU A 654 -9.39 15.84 1.20
N LEU A 655 -10.57 15.89 0.59
CA LEU A 655 -11.79 15.28 1.12
C LEU A 655 -12.31 14.10 0.28
N ASP A 656 -11.78 13.83 -0.91
CA ASP A 656 -12.21 12.68 -1.71
C ASP A 656 -11.96 11.36 -0.97
N ASN A 657 -13.04 10.64 -0.67
CA ASN A 657 -13.11 9.45 0.19
C ASN A 657 -12.48 9.64 1.58
N ALA A 658 -12.48 10.87 2.12
CA ALA A 658 -11.96 11.13 3.45
C ALA A 658 -12.71 10.32 4.53
N SER A 659 -11.95 9.84 5.52
CA SER A 659 -12.48 9.19 6.71
C SER A 659 -13.31 10.17 7.55
N ASP A 660 -14.15 9.62 8.44
CA ASP A 660 -14.91 10.42 9.39
C ASP A 660 -13.97 11.28 10.28
N ASP A 661 -12.80 10.76 10.63
CA ASP A 661 -11.79 11.46 11.44
C ASP A 661 -11.11 12.61 10.67
N ARG A 662 -10.78 12.39 9.41
CA ARG A 662 -10.22 13.44 8.54
C ARG A 662 -11.24 14.55 8.33
N VAL A 663 -12.50 14.19 8.09
CA VAL A 663 -13.60 15.15 7.96
C VAL A 663 -13.75 15.97 9.24
N ARG A 664 -13.76 15.32 10.41
CA ARG A 664 -13.85 15.99 11.70
C ARG A 664 -12.72 16.99 11.94
N GLU A 665 -11.49 16.61 11.65
CA GLU A 665 -10.33 17.48 11.87
C GLU A 665 -10.26 18.63 10.87
N GLU A 666 -10.57 18.41 9.59
CA GLU A 666 -10.65 19.49 8.61
C GLU A 666 -11.81 20.45 8.92
N PHE A 667 -12.94 19.93 9.44
CA PHE A 667 -14.04 20.75 9.94
C PHE A 667 -13.61 21.58 11.15
N ASN A 668 -12.95 20.97 12.14
CA ASN A 668 -12.42 21.69 13.29
C ASN A 668 -11.41 22.78 12.88
N ALA A 669 -10.55 22.52 11.89
CA ALA A 669 -9.63 23.51 11.35
C ALA A 669 -10.34 24.67 10.64
N HIS A 670 -11.43 24.38 9.93
CA HIS A 670 -12.30 25.38 9.34
C HIS A 670 -12.92 26.29 10.39
N VAL A 671 -13.53 25.67 11.39
CA VAL A 671 -14.23 26.36 12.47
C VAL A 671 -13.27 27.27 13.23
N ARG A 672 -12.08 26.79 13.59
CA ARG A 672 -11.04 27.62 14.25
C ARG A 672 -10.65 28.85 13.43
N ALA A 673 -10.58 28.72 12.10
CA ALA A 673 -10.25 29.83 11.20
C ALA A 673 -11.30 30.95 11.19
N LEU A 674 -12.54 30.69 11.66
CA LEU A 674 -13.59 31.70 11.79
C LEU A 674 -13.40 32.61 13.01
N ARG A 675 -12.57 32.20 13.98
CA ARG A 675 -12.26 32.94 15.21
C ARG A 675 -13.50 33.38 15.98
N LEU A 676 -14.49 32.49 16.06
CA LEU A 676 -15.75 32.71 16.77
C LEU A 676 -15.68 32.15 18.21
N PHE A 677 -14.57 32.38 18.92
CA PHE A 677 -14.30 31.75 20.21
C PHE A 677 -13.48 32.68 21.15
N PRO A 678 -13.82 32.78 22.45
CA PRO A 678 -13.03 33.53 23.42
C PRO A 678 -11.73 32.78 23.81
N GLU A 679 -10.59 33.49 23.96
CA GLU A 679 -9.30 32.90 24.35
C GLU A 679 -9.31 32.32 25.77
N ALA A 680 -10.25 32.76 26.63
CA ALA A 680 -10.23 32.47 28.06
C ALA A 680 -11.46 31.69 28.57
N ALA A 681 -11.69 30.48 28.08
CA ALA A 681 -12.57 29.51 28.76
C ALA A 681 -11.89 28.91 30.03
N LYS A 682 -11.50 29.78 30.99
CA LYS A 682 -10.92 29.37 32.29
C LYS A 682 -11.95 28.96 33.34
N ARG A 683 -13.20 28.64 32.98
CA ARG A 683 -14.24 28.28 33.96
C ARG A 683 -15.08 27.07 33.55
N ARG A 684 -14.74 25.95 34.19
CA ARG A 684 -15.56 24.77 34.54
C ARG A 684 -15.97 23.82 33.39
N ARG A 685 -15.21 22.74 33.22
CA ARG A 685 -15.55 21.37 33.69
C ARG A 685 -14.28 20.50 33.64
N ARG A 686 -14.20 19.53 34.56
CA ARG A 686 -13.00 18.76 34.94
C ARG A 686 -12.53 17.70 33.92
N PHE A 687 -13.04 17.70 32.68
CA PHE A 687 -12.94 16.56 31.76
C PHE A 687 -12.40 16.87 30.35
N SER A 688 -11.78 18.03 30.12
CA SER A 688 -11.20 18.37 28.82
C SER A 688 -9.82 18.99 29.02
N SER A 689 -8.76 18.23 28.72
CA SER A 689 -7.39 18.74 28.60
C SER A 689 -7.12 19.37 27.22
N ASP A 690 -8.12 19.37 26.32
CA ASP A 690 -7.98 19.68 24.89
C ASP A 690 -8.81 20.89 24.43
N ASP A 691 -9.25 21.76 25.36
CA ASP A 691 -10.01 22.99 25.06
C ASP A 691 -9.32 23.92 24.04
N LEU A 692 -7.99 23.77 23.84
CA LEU A 692 -7.23 24.51 22.81
C LEU A 692 -7.49 24.03 21.38
N ASN A 693 -8.01 22.82 21.17
CA ASN A 693 -8.29 22.25 19.85
C ASN A 693 -9.77 22.33 19.44
N ARG A 694 -10.72 22.49 20.38
CA ARG A 694 -12.18 22.39 20.09
C ARG A 694 -13.00 23.42 20.88
N PRO A 695 -12.80 24.72 20.63
CA PRO A 695 -13.38 25.78 21.46
C PRO A 695 -14.91 25.88 21.30
N ASP A 696 -15.67 26.19 22.36
CA ASP A 696 -17.14 26.36 22.36
C ASP A 696 -17.62 27.53 21.49
N GLY A 697 -18.56 27.31 20.56
CA GLY A 697 -19.09 28.37 19.71
C GLY A 697 -20.45 28.02 19.10
N PRO A 698 -20.90 28.73 18.05
CA PRO A 698 -22.26 28.59 17.54
C PRO A 698 -22.63 27.12 17.19
N ARG A 699 -23.83 26.65 17.58
CA ARG A 699 -24.46 25.35 17.35
C ARG A 699 -24.39 24.94 15.89
N ARG A 700 -24.48 25.89 14.96
CA ARG A 700 -24.31 25.62 13.53
C ARG A 700 -22.95 25.00 13.15
N TYR A 701 -21.96 25.13 14.02
CA TYR A 701 -20.64 24.51 13.90
C TYR A 701 -20.44 23.34 14.86
N GLY A 702 -21.48 22.87 15.56
CA GLY A 702 -21.44 21.75 16.51
C GLY A 702 -21.19 20.40 15.85
N PHE A 703 -21.75 20.22 14.65
CA PHE A 703 -21.54 19.06 13.81
C PHE A 703 -21.51 19.46 12.34
N CYS A 704 -21.02 18.57 11.49
CA CYS A 704 -21.13 18.70 10.04
C CYS A 704 -21.94 17.55 9.45
N ILE A 705 -22.60 17.82 8.32
CA ILE A 705 -23.24 16.79 7.50
C ILE A 705 -22.19 16.27 6.51
N VAL A 706 -22.08 14.97 6.37
CA VAL A 706 -21.21 14.34 5.37
C VAL A 706 -22.05 13.79 4.23
N MET A 707 -21.72 14.22 3.01
CA MET A 707 -22.35 13.72 1.80
C MET A 707 -21.34 12.88 1.01
N ASP A 708 -21.53 11.56 1.10
CA ASP A 708 -20.88 10.61 0.21
C ASP A 708 -21.70 10.41 -1.07
N LYS A 709 -21.18 9.58 -1.98
CA LYS A 709 -21.83 9.29 -3.27
C LYS A 709 -23.27 8.79 -3.09
N GLN A 710 -23.52 7.90 -2.14
CA GLN A 710 -24.84 7.31 -1.93
C GLN A 710 -25.82 8.35 -1.40
N THR A 711 -25.40 9.19 -0.46
CA THR A 711 -26.22 10.28 0.07
C THR A 711 -26.57 11.29 -1.03
N ILE A 712 -25.61 11.68 -1.88
CA ILE A 712 -25.84 12.61 -2.99
C ILE A 712 -26.86 12.05 -3.97
N GLU A 713 -26.67 10.81 -4.43
CA GLU A 713 -27.57 10.18 -5.40
C GLU A 713 -28.99 10.01 -4.83
N ARG A 714 -29.11 9.60 -3.56
CA ARG A 714 -30.42 9.46 -2.89
C ARG A 714 -31.15 10.79 -2.76
N LEU A 715 -30.47 11.83 -2.29
CA LEU A 715 -31.05 13.16 -2.17
C LEU A 715 -31.43 13.75 -3.53
N ALA A 716 -30.57 13.61 -4.54
CA ALA A 716 -30.86 14.08 -5.90
C ALA A 716 -32.03 13.34 -6.58
N ALA A 717 -32.30 12.09 -6.17
CA ALA A 717 -33.43 11.30 -6.66
C ALA A 717 -34.78 11.64 -6.00
N LEU A 718 -34.79 12.43 -4.92
CA LEU A 718 -36.01 12.81 -4.22
C LEU A 718 -37.01 13.51 -5.14
N LYS A 719 -38.28 13.11 -4.99
CA LYS A 719 -39.43 13.76 -5.60
C LYS A 719 -40.46 14.04 -4.51
N PHE A 720 -40.85 15.30 -4.40
CA PHE A 720 -41.78 15.73 -3.37
C PHE A 720 -43.24 15.60 -3.86
N PRO A 721 -44.12 14.96 -3.09
CA PRO A 721 -45.55 14.92 -3.38
C PRO A 721 -46.19 16.30 -3.15
N GLU A 722 -47.36 16.55 -3.76
CA GLU A 722 -48.13 17.78 -3.51
C GLU A 722 -48.63 17.85 -2.06
N ASP A 723 -49.01 16.70 -1.49
CA ASP A 723 -49.45 16.60 -0.10
C ASP A 723 -48.25 16.49 0.86
N LEU A 724 -48.08 17.48 1.73
CA LEU A 724 -47.05 17.54 2.77
C LEU A 724 -47.13 16.37 3.78
N GLN A 725 -48.29 15.73 3.95
CA GLN A 725 -48.44 14.60 4.87
C GLN A 725 -47.72 13.34 4.36
N MET A 726 -47.56 13.22 3.04
CA MET A 726 -46.85 12.09 2.44
C MET A 726 -45.34 12.15 2.61
N ASP A 727 -44.78 13.29 3.05
CA ASP A 727 -43.33 13.43 3.28
C ASP A 727 -42.80 12.44 4.31
N LYS A 728 -43.62 12.06 5.31
CA LYS A 728 -43.23 11.01 6.27
C LYS A 728 -42.91 9.70 5.57
N GLU A 729 -43.75 9.29 4.62
CA GLU A 729 -43.55 8.06 3.85
C GLU A 729 -42.40 8.16 2.85
N VAL A 730 -42.22 9.33 2.23
CA VAL A 730 -41.12 9.54 1.26
C VAL A 730 -39.76 9.56 1.94
N LEU A 731 -39.68 10.08 3.17
CA LEU A 731 -38.42 10.34 3.87
C LEU A 731 -38.06 9.31 4.96
N LYS A 732 -38.96 8.36 5.28
CA LYS A 732 -38.79 7.40 6.40
C LYS A 732 -37.50 6.58 6.39
N ASP A 733 -36.98 6.28 5.21
CA ASP A 733 -35.79 5.43 5.01
C ASP A 733 -34.55 6.23 4.60
N ILE A 734 -34.61 7.56 4.69
CA ILE A 734 -33.53 8.45 4.27
C ILE A 734 -32.89 9.08 5.50
N SER A 735 -31.62 8.76 5.69
CA SER A 735 -30.77 9.37 6.70
C SER A 735 -29.53 9.99 6.06
N ILE A 736 -28.97 10.96 6.76
CA ILE A 736 -27.72 11.62 6.42
C ILE A 736 -26.71 11.39 7.53
N LYS A 737 -25.45 11.20 7.16
CA LYS A 737 -24.37 11.07 8.13
C LYS A 737 -24.08 12.44 8.74
N VAL A 738 -24.03 12.51 10.06
CA VAL A 738 -23.55 13.66 10.82
C VAL A 738 -22.31 13.27 11.60
N ILE A 739 -21.35 14.19 11.69
CA ILE A 739 -20.12 14.01 12.45
C ILE A 739 -20.05 15.08 13.53
N ASP A 740 -19.97 14.63 14.77
CA ASP A 740 -19.77 15.46 15.95
C ASP A 740 -18.34 16.01 15.97
N ARG A 741 -18.21 17.32 16.16
CA ARG A 741 -16.90 17.98 16.25
C ARG A 741 -16.20 17.73 17.60
N SER A 742 -16.99 17.59 18.67
CA SER A 742 -16.56 17.63 20.06
C SER A 742 -16.21 16.24 20.59
N TRP A 743 -16.40 15.21 19.78
CA TRP A 743 -16.10 13.82 20.13
C TRP A 743 -14.61 13.60 20.44
N THR A 744 -14.28 13.28 21.69
CA THR A 744 -12.96 12.85 22.13
C THR A 744 -12.75 11.38 21.81
N TYR A 745 -11.54 11.04 21.34
CA TYR A 745 -11.16 9.63 21.26
C TYR A 745 -11.19 9.08 22.69
N PRO A 746 -11.74 7.87 22.91
CA PRO A 746 -11.57 7.20 24.19
C PRO A 746 -10.06 7.09 24.47
N GLU A 747 -9.59 7.70 25.56
CA GLU A 747 -8.30 7.32 26.13
C GLU A 747 -8.45 5.85 26.59
N GLU A 748 -7.45 5.00 26.35
CA GLU A 748 -7.53 3.57 26.64
C GLU A 748 -8.12 3.29 28.05
N ASP A 749 -9.11 2.40 28.12
CA ASP A 749 -9.75 1.87 29.33
C ASP A 749 -10.37 2.87 30.33
N ASP A 750 -10.89 4.02 29.88
CA ASP A 750 -11.83 4.81 30.71
C ASP A 750 -13.22 4.15 30.75
N ASN A 751 -13.28 3.01 31.42
CA ASN A 751 -14.47 2.29 31.85
C ASN A 751 -15.14 2.99 33.05
N GLU A 752 -15.16 4.32 33.07
CA GLU A 752 -15.68 5.10 34.22
C GLU A 752 -17.20 4.90 34.42
N TYR A 753 -17.91 4.39 33.41
CA TYR A 753 -19.34 4.06 33.49
C TYR A 753 -19.67 2.58 33.73
N GLY A 754 -18.68 1.69 33.89
CA GLY A 754 -18.93 0.27 34.23
C GLY A 754 -19.85 -0.46 33.24
N LEU A 755 -19.84 -0.07 31.96
CA LEU A 755 -20.73 -0.63 30.95
C LEU A 755 -20.10 -1.90 30.36
N GLY A 756 -20.67 -3.06 30.71
CA GLY A 756 -20.20 -4.38 30.25
C GLY A 756 -20.21 -4.55 28.71
N PRO A 757 -19.72 -5.71 28.20
CA PRO A 757 -19.37 -5.96 26.79
C PRO A 757 -20.54 -6.01 25.78
N GLY A 758 -21.68 -5.36 26.08
CA GLY A 758 -22.90 -5.39 25.28
C GLY A 758 -23.41 -4.04 24.76
N ARG A 759 -22.78 -2.89 25.06
CA ARG A 759 -23.20 -1.58 24.51
C ARG A 759 -22.15 -0.99 23.56
N ARG A 760 -22.61 -0.45 22.43
CA ARG A 760 -21.79 0.26 21.44
C ARG A 760 -21.27 1.55 22.06
N VAL A 761 -19.97 1.82 21.89
CA VAL A 761 -19.35 3.11 22.24
C VAL A 761 -19.71 4.11 21.12
N TYR A 762 -20.09 5.34 21.48
CA TYR A 762 -20.35 6.39 20.50
C TYR A 762 -19.06 6.76 19.76
N GLU A 763 -19.06 6.65 18.43
CA GLU A 763 -17.89 6.89 17.57
C GLU A 763 -17.80 8.35 17.07
N GLY A 764 -18.57 9.28 17.64
CA GLY A 764 -18.56 10.67 17.18
C GLY A 764 -19.22 10.87 15.83
N LYS A 765 -20.05 9.91 15.41
CA LYS A 765 -20.79 9.92 14.14
C LYS A 765 -22.13 9.23 14.33
N ASP A 766 -23.14 9.71 13.61
CA ASP A 766 -24.47 9.10 13.62
C ASP A 766 -25.20 9.29 12.27
N LEU A 767 -26.30 8.56 12.06
CA LEU A 767 -27.20 8.68 10.93
C LEU A 767 -28.47 9.42 11.37
N CYS A 768 -28.56 10.71 11.02
CA CYS A 768 -29.73 11.53 11.28
C CYS A 768 -30.85 11.23 10.25
N PRO A 769 -32.05 10.78 10.67
CA PRO A 769 -33.22 10.74 9.80
C PRO A 769 -33.53 12.14 9.26
N LEU A 770 -33.82 12.25 7.96
CA LEU A 770 -33.90 13.56 7.31
C LEU A 770 -35.04 14.45 7.83
N LEU A 771 -36.13 13.83 8.30
CA LEU A 771 -37.28 14.51 8.91
C LEU A 771 -36.94 15.23 10.22
N GLU A 772 -35.96 14.71 10.96
CA GLU A 772 -35.60 15.19 12.30
C GLU A 772 -34.47 16.23 12.26
N LEU A 773 -33.84 16.44 11.10
CA LEU A 773 -32.68 17.32 10.96
C LEU A 773 -32.88 18.72 11.58
N PRO A 774 -34.00 19.45 11.35
CA PRO A 774 -34.21 20.76 11.97
C PRO A 774 -34.25 20.73 13.50
N LEU A 775 -34.73 19.63 14.10
CA LEU A 775 -34.76 19.46 15.56
C LEU A 775 -33.36 19.18 16.11
N ILE A 776 -32.59 18.32 15.44
CA ILE A 776 -31.19 18.04 15.81
C ILE A 776 -30.35 19.32 15.74
N CYS A 777 -30.53 20.13 14.69
CA CYS A 777 -29.83 21.41 14.53
C CYS A 777 -30.04 22.37 15.70
N ALA A 778 -31.21 22.35 16.34
CA ALA A 778 -31.48 23.24 17.46
C ALA A 778 -31.08 22.66 18.81
N LYS A 779 -31.22 21.35 19.02
CA LYS A 779 -31.05 20.71 20.34
C LYS A 779 -29.65 20.19 20.65
N TRP A 780 -28.71 20.31 19.72
CA TRP A 780 -27.36 19.75 19.83
C TRP A 780 -26.59 20.09 21.12
N TYR A 781 -26.81 21.26 21.75
CA TYR A 781 -26.13 21.64 23.02
C TYR A 781 -26.90 21.28 24.29
N GLU A 782 -28.22 21.05 24.20
CA GLU A 782 -29.05 20.73 25.38
C GLU A 782 -28.85 19.29 25.86
N HIS A 783 -28.42 18.43 24.95
CA HIS A 783 -27.97 17.07 25.21
C HIS A 783 -26.45 17.08 25.07
N ALA A 784 -25.72 16.71 26.13
CA ALA A 784 -24.27 16.84 26.14
C ALA A 784 -23.67 15.76 25.22
N GLY A 785 -23.48 16.11 23.95
CA GLY A 785 -22.98 15.20 22.93
C GLY A 785 -24.10 14.41 22.22
N LEU A 786 -23.85 14.08 20.95
CA LEU A 786 -24.75 13.27 20.13
C LEU A 786 -24.93 11.84 20.69
N ASP A 787 -24.06 11.39 21.59
CA ASP A 787 -24.19 10.15 22.36
C ASP A 787 -25.34 10.15 23.37
N GLU A 788 -25.73 11.31 23.92
CA GLU A 788 -26.93 11.39 24.77
C GLU A 788 -28.22 11.37 23.94
N MET A 789 -28.11 11.55 22.62
CA MET A 789 -29.19 11.34 21.65
C MET A 789 -29.34 9.86 21.25
N TRP A 790 -28.73 8.92 21.99
CA TRP A 790 -28.72 7.47 21.76
C TRP A 790 -30.03 6.77 22.19
N PRO A 791 -31.17 7.43 21.98
CA PRO A 791 -31.89 6.95 20.82
C PRO A 791 -32.48 8.10 20.02
N LEU A 792 -32.01 8.24 18.77
CA LEU A 792 -32.75 8.98 17.73
C LEU A 792 -34.19 8.42 17.58
N ASP A 793 -34.51 7.26 18.17
CA ASP A 793 -35.87 6.74 18.31
C ASP A 793 -36.79 7.64 19.17
N GLU A 794 -36.28 8.40 20.14
CA GLU A 794 -37.11 9.32 20.94
C GLU A 794 -37.67 10.49 20.09
N TYR A 795 -36.96 10.83 19.01
CA TYR A 795 -37.42 11.77 17.98
C TYR A 795 -38.32 11.10 16.93
N ARG A 796 -38.12 9.79 16.72
CA ARG A 796 -38.88 8.96 15.78
C ARG A 796 -40.31 8.68 16.26
N GLU A 797 -40.53 8.58 17.57
CA GLU A 797 -41.86 8.34 18.16
C GLU A 797 -42.71 9.61 18.34
N LYS A 798 -42.11 10.81 18.38
CA LYS A 798 -42.83 12.07 18.64
C LYS A 798 -43.70 12.58 17.48
N TRP A 799 -43.61 11.97 16.30
CA TRP A 799 -44.38 12.35 15.12
C TRP A 799 -45.27 11.23 14.56
N CYS A 800 -45.51 10.15 15.31
CA CYS A 800 -46.46 9.10 14.93
C CYS A 800 -47.89 9.44 15.35
#